data_AF-A0A6C7EE11-F1
#
_entry.id   AF-A0A6C7EE11-F1
#
_cell.length_a   1.000
_cell.length_b   1.000
_cell.length_c   1.000
_cell.angle_alpha   90.00
_cell.angle_beta   90.00
_cell.angle_gamma   90.00
#
_symmetry.space_group_name_H-M   'P 1'
#
loop_
_entity.id
_entity.type
_entity.pdbx_description
1 polymer ?
#
loop_
_entity_poly.entity_id
_entity_poly.type
_entity_poly.pdbx_seq_one_letter_code
_entity_poly.pdbx_strand_id
1 'polypeptide(L)'
;MEQSRLSEDAPRSDHDRSRPHVSVIVPVYNVQEYLADCLDSLLGQTLDSLEIIAVDDGSTDDSSRILAEYASAHPDRIRSFTKPNGGLSDARNFGIGRARGEYIGFVDSDDWVDAEMFEAMYERAIETDSEAVVCGARLHMYQDDVEVEDAARNIDLRGSISNFGNSVTQNPHILFSSHSYACTKLFHRRLFDEWGFEFPIGQWFEDSALIYNIMYAANRVSCLQDNFYHYRFNRSGAITTTLSPKIFDIFKSCDSILDFYRDKKIGHPRIDHVLEQLVRTHIIGRYQLFLENTDKGYQQPKLTWAEKRLSWAFVRRAFQYLDTEFPGWKARYKYKSAGAGVPVWWRARKSLPLMFVLIFVPQVGLSSFRRLLLKARKTQRKATKLFASPATRKQRKVAAGKEEAKLVKKRKGLQKHGFEVLDRLDASFQKAGVSYFADFGTLLGFVRDGGFMRHDLDLDIGAFADDDEKLDVYAALLDAGFVHYRTYLFEERVVEYSFHSLDEYGQKSVKFDINFYENVDGKSRCWLFHYLPDAGLPLRARFATEMNYSQIVGTEMLEVQGHEVPVPKDYERLLTEKYGPSWRTPDPSWVYWDSPAATPLEPLGRYVTHYQMPAHRIPDLQAEQLKVLEAFEHVCKEHGFRFYLAEGTLLGAVRHQGYIPWDDDIDVSMPRDDYERLLALPSDAWPTGYGMWNHVTDPNYHLPFSKVVARAHNGFRNTFPPTVEHQFSGPRMDIFPLDRVAHAHSPEQDAVAKQIRVLRNAMLVKAGYPGKKKTAAMPAGLEFIPMTVFQDWIRSLATLSNDDPEATYLVNWSSSYSHLKQTFAEDWYGEPSMVQFEGKPRPCPQKSERILTTIYGDYMELPPEDERQNASHYMICDKWA
;
A
#
# COMPACT_ATOMS: atom_id res chain seq x y z
N MET A 1 18.88 16.27 69.23
CA MET A 1 18.59 17.20 70.35
C MET A 1 17.98 18.41 69.67
N GLU A 2 16.74 18.80 69.86
CA GLU A 2 15.90 18.82 71.05
C GLU A 2 14.43 18.82 70.59
N GLN A 3 13.56 18.11 71.30
CA GLN A 3 12.14 18.00 71.02
C GLN A 3 11.41 19.30 71.40
N SER A 4 10.48 19.76 70.57
CA SER A 4 9.30 20.49 71.07
C SER A 4 8.04 19.84 70.51
N ARG A 5 7.43 18.97 71.31
CA ARG A 5 6.00 18.64 71.21
C ARG A 5 5.23 19.89 71.59
N LEU A 6 4.36 20.37 70.71
CA LEU A 6 3.27 21.28 71.06
C LEU A 6 1.98 20.75 70.44
N SER A 7 1.14 20.24 71.35
CA SER A 7 -0.33 20.20 71.34
C SER A 7 -1.06 19.68 70.10
N GLU A 8 -1.38 18.39 70.14
CA GLU A 8 -2.71 17.88 69.75
C GLU A 8 -3.78 18.51 70.66
N ASP A 9 -4.99 18.70 70.13
CA ASP A 9 -6.20 19.27 70.78
C ASP A 9 -6.35 20.80 70.84
N ALA A 10 -6.41 21.44 69.66
CA ALA A 10 -7.25 22.64 69.50
C ALA A 10 -8.59 22.23 68.84
N PRO A 11 -9.76 22.55 69.42
CA PRO A 11 -11.03 22.27 68.77
C PRO A 11 -11.11 23.08 67.47
N ARG A 12 -11.22 22.39 66.33
CA ARG A 12 -11.60 22.99 65.05
C ARG A 12 -12.88 23.80 65.28
N SER A 13 -12.82 25.09 64.98
CA SER A 13 -13.94 26.03 65.18
C SER A 13 -15.22 25.50 64.52
N ASP A 14 -16.39 25.80 65.09
CA ASP A 14 -17.72 25.34 64.66
C ASP A 14 -18.05 25.57 63.16
N HIS A 15 -17.28 26.40 62.47
CA HIS A 15 -17.35 26.56 61.00
C HIS A 15 -16.85 25.33 60.20
N ASP A 16 -16.03 24.45 60.78
CA ASP A 16 -15.42 23.30 60.10
C ASP A 16 -16.38 22.09 59.95
N ARG A 17 -17.46 22.05 60.74
CA ARG A 17 -18.49 20.97 60.66
C ARG A 17 -19.48 21.14 59.51
N SER A 18 -19.33 22.18 58.68
CA SER A 18 -20.24 22.52 57.58
C SER A 18 -19.67 22.28 56.18
N ARG A 19 -18.42 21.85 56.07
CA ARG A 19 -17.77 21.59 54.78
C ARG A 19 -17.98 20.13 54.37
N PRO A 20 -18.43 19.86 53.12
CA PRO A 20 -18.44 18.51 52.59
C PRO A 20 -17.04 17.88 52.67
N HIS A 21 -16.96 16.58 52.87
CA HIS A 21 -15.69 15.86 52.76
C HIS A 21 -15.28 15.72 51.29
N VAL A 22 -16.25 15.41 50.43
CA VAL A 22 -16.03 15.20 49.00
C VAL A 22 -17.03 16.01 48.18
N SER A 23 -16.55 16.74 47.18
CA SER A 23 -17.37 17.29 46.09
C SER A 23 -17.22 16.43 44.84
N VAL A 24 -18.31 15.89 44.31
CA VAL A 24 -18.33 15.13 43.06
C VAL A 24 -18.85 16.03 41.94
N ILE A 25 -18.06 16.18 40.89
CA ILE A 25 -18.41 17.01 39.73
C ILE A 25 -18.96 16.11 38.62
N VAL A 26 -20.16 16.44 38.16
CA VAL A 26 -20.89 15.71 37.11
C VAL A 26 -21.16 16.66 35.93
N PRO A 27 -20.35 16.62 34.85
CA PRO A 27 -20.65 17.38 33.64
C PRO A 27 -21.81 16.71 32.90
N VAL A 28 -22.79 17.49 32.47
CA VAL A 28 -24.02 17.01 31.82
C VAL A 28 -24.17 17.68 30.46
N TYR A 29 -24.27 16.88 29.38
CA TYR A 29 -24.60 17.37 28.05
C TYR A 29 -25.24 16.27 27.19
N ASN A 30 -26.53 16.40 26.89
CA ASN A 30 -27.28 15.49 26.02
C ASN A 30 -27.19 14.00 26.44
N VAL A 31 -27.56 13.71 27.68
CA VAL A 31 -27.47 12.37 28.31
C VAL A 31 -28.77 11.98 29.03
N GLN A 32 -29.93 12.45 28.56
CA GLN A 32 -31.21 12.25 29.24
C GLN A 32 -31.52 10.77 29.57
N GLU A 33 -30.99 9.83 28.79
CA GLU A 33 -31.23 8.39 28.94
C GLU A 33 -30.45 7.77 30.11
N TYR A 34 -29.36 8.40 30.55
CA TYR A 34 -28.41 7.82 31.52
C TYR A 34 -28.31 8.63 32.82
N LEU A 35 -28.71 9.90 32.78
CA LEU A 35 -28.51 10.86 33.86
C LEU A 35 -29.16 10.44 35.18
N ALA A 36 -30.33 9.79 35.14
CA ALA A 36 -31.03 9.33 36.33
C ALA A 36 -30.21 8.28 37.10
N ASP A 37 -29.70 7.25 36.41
CA ASP A 37 -28.87 6.20 37.01
C ASP A 37 -27.60 6.79 37.66
N CYS A 38 -26.99 7.77 36.99
CA CYS A 38 -25.82 8.47 37.51
C CYS A 38 -26.15 9.18 38.83
N LEU A 39 -27.21 10.00 38.85
CA LEU A 39 -27.61 10.78 40.03
C LEU A 39 -28.11 9.88 41.17
N ASP A 40 -28.88 8.84 40.87
CA ASP A 40 -29.35 7.85 41.85
C ASP A 40 -28.17 7.14 42.53
N SER A 41 -27.14 6.76 41.77
CA SER A 41 -25.93 6.12 42.33
C SER A 41 -25.13 7.03 43.26
N LEU A 42 -25.11 8.35 42.97
CA LEU A 42 -24.44 9.35 43.80
C LEU A 42 -25.25 9.71 45.06
N LEU A 43 -26.57 9.74 44.95
CA LEU A 43 -27.47 9.92 46.10
C LEU A 43 -27.42 8.70 47.03
N GLY A 44 -27.22 7.51 46.47
CA GLY A 44 -27.07 6.25 47.20
C GLY A 44 -25.69 6.02 47.84
N GLN A 45 -24.76 6.97 47.76
CA GLN A 45 -23.43 6.82 48.39
C GLN A 45 -23.53 6.72 49.92
N THR A 46 -22.70 5.86 50.51
CA THR A 46 -22.61 5.67 51.97
C THR A 46 -21.93 6.83 52.69
N LEU A 47 -21.13 7.64 51.97
CA LEU A 47 -20.51 8.84 52.53
C LEU A 47 -21.55 9.95 52.72
N ASP A 48 -21.94 10.20 53.97
CA ASP A 48 -22.93 11.24 54.31
C ASP A 48 -22.53 12.66 53.88
N SER A 49 -21.24 12.99 53.98
CA SER A 49 -20.69 14.33 53.70
C SER A 49 -20.26 14.51 52.24
N LEU A 50 -21.15 14.14 51.31
CA LEU A 50 -20.95 14.20 49.86
C LEU A 50 -21.77 15.34 49.22
N GLU A 51 -21.08 16.26 48.55
CA GLU A 51 -21.69 17.31 47.72
C GLU A 51 -21.66 16.90 46.24
N ILE A 52 -22.80 16.95 45.55
CA ILE A 52 -22.90 16.66 44.12
C ILE A 52 -23.03 18.00 43.37
N ILE A 53 -22.09 18.29 42.48
CA ILE A 53 -22.09 19.49 41.62
C ILE A 53 -22.33 19.05 40.18
N ALA A 54 -23.56 19.23 39.72
CA ALA A 54 -23.96 18.87 38.37
C ALA A 54 -24.00 20.11 37.47
N VAL A 55 -23.28 20.07 36.36
CA VAL A 55 -23.11 21.22 35.45
C VAL A 55 -23.67 20.87 34.08
N ASP A 56 -24.87 21.37 33.78
CA ASP A 56 -25.48 21.30 32.46
C ASP A 56 -24.81 22.29 31.50
N ASP A 57 -24.09 21.75 30.54
CA ASP A 57 -23.32 22.47 29.52
C ASP A 57 -24.19 22.82 28.30
N GLY A 58 -25.40 23.30 28.55
CA GLY A 58 -26.31 23.78 27.52
C GLY A 58 -26.96 22.64 26.72
N SER A 59 -27.43 21.60 27.42
CA SER A 59 -28.14 20.48 26.81
C SER A 59 -29.35 20.94 25.99
N THR A 60 -29.61 20.23 24.89
CA THR A 60 -30.73 20.47 23.98
C THR A 60 -31.82 19.41 24.09
N ASP A 61 -31.59 18.41 24.93
CA ASP A 61 -32.48 17.29 25.23
C ASP A 61 -33.13 17.48 26.62
N ASP A 62 -33.76 16.44 27.18
CA ASP A 62 -34.43 16.54 28.48
C ASP A 62 -33.49 16.56 29.70
N SER A 63 -32.16 16.53 29.52
CA SER A 63 -31.19 16.47 30.61
C SER A 63 -31.32 17.65 31.59
N SER A 64 -31.53 18.86 31.09
CA SER A 64 -31.70 20.06 31.93
C SER A 64 -32.93 19.95 32.83
N ARG A 65 -34.03 19.38 32.32
CA ARG A 65 -35.28 19.18 33.08
C ARG A 65 -35.07 18.14 34.17
N ILE A 66 -34.51 16.98 33.82
CA ILE A 66 -34.19 15.90 34.78
C ILE A 66 -33.30 16.44 35.89
N LEU A 67 -32.24 17.17 35.54
CA LEU A 67 -31.34 17.73 36.54
C LEU A 67 -32.02 18.72 37.50
N ALA A 68 -32.94 19.55 36.99
CA ALA A 68 -33.71 20.49 37.82
C ALA A 68 -34.65 19.76 38.80
N GLU A 69 -35.26 18.65 38.38
CA GLU A 69 -36.12 17.82 39.23
C GLU A 69 -35.32 17.20 40.38
N TYR A 70 -34.16 16.60 40.09
CA TYR A 70 -33.26 16.03 41.09
C TYR A 70 -32.72 17.07 42.08
N ALA A 71 -32.27 18.22 41.59
CA ALA A 71 -31.76 19.30 42.44
C ALA A 71 -32.87 19.88 43.35
N SER A 72 -34.11 19.94 42.87
CA SER A 72 -35.24 20.40 43.67
C SER A 72 -35.67 19.37 44.72
N ALA A 73 -35.55 18.07 44.41
CA ALA A 73 -35.86 16.98 45.34
C ALA A 73 -34.79 16.78 46.42
N HIS A 74 -33.52 17.09 46.10
CA HIS A 74 -32.37 16.90 46.99
C HIS A 74 -31.49 18.16 47.12
N PRO A 75 -32.05 19.31 47.54
CA PRO A 75 -31.36 20.61 47.52
C PRO A 75 -30.15 20.68 48.46
N ASP A 76 -30.10 19.83 49.49
CA ASP A 76 -28.99 19.75 50.44
C ASP A 76 -27.81 18.90 49.92
N ARG A 77 -28.03 18.09 48.87
CA ARG A 77 -27.03 17.16 48.32
C ARG A 77 -26.60 17.54 46.90
N ILE A 78 -27.52 18.03 46.06
CA ILE A 78 -27.28 18.34 44.65
C ILE A 78 -27.33 19.85 44.42
N ARG A 79 -26.22 20.40 43.90
CA ARG A 79 -26.11 21.77 43.40
C ARG A 79 -26.00 21.72 41.88
N SER A 80 -27.09 22.03 41.19
CA SER A 80 -27.11 22.10 39.73
C SER A 80 -26.80 23.50 39.21
N PHE A 81 -26.14 23.55 38.05
CA PHE A 81 -25.85 24.79 37.32
C PHE A 81 -26.09 24.57 35.84
N THR A 82 -26.57 25.60 35.16
CA THR A 82 -26.69 25.61 33.69
C THR A 82 -25.83 26.73 33.12
N LYS A 83 -25.12 26.43 32.03
CA LYS A 83 -24.29 27.39 31.30
C LYS A 83 -24.39 27.16 29.78
N PRO A 84 -24.02 28.15 28.94
CA PRO A 84 -23.89 27.93 27.49
C PRO A 84 -22.84 26.86 27.19
N ASN A 85 -23.03 26.06 26.14
CA ASN A 85 -22.12 24.95 25.79
C ASN A 85 -20.66 25.42 25.55
N GLY A 86 -19.73 24.88 26.34
CA GLY A 86 -18.28 25.11 26.23
C GLY A 86 -17.45 23.82 26.08
N GLY A 87 -18.10 22.67 26.17
CA GLY A 87 -17.50 21.34 26.15
C GLY A 87 -17.20 20.78 27.54
N LEU A 88 -16.93 19.46 27.58
CA LEU A 88 -16.69 18.66 28.80
C LEU A 88 -15.69 19.32 29.77
N SER A 89 -14.54 19.76 29.27
CA SER A 89 -13.49 20.40 30.07
C SER A 89 -13.96 21.69 30.74
N ASP A 90 -14.74 22.50 30.03
CA ASP A 90 -15.26 23.77 30.54
C ASP A 90 -16.30 23.53 31.65
N ALA A 91 -17.16 22.52 31.48
CA ALA A 91 -18.10 22.10 32.51
C ALA A 91 -17.40 21.57 33.78
N ARG A 92 -16.34 20.75 33.61
CA ARG A 92 -15.52 20.28 34.74
C ARG A 92 -14.84 21.43 35.47
N ASN A 93 -14.19 22.35 34.76
CA ASN A 93 -13.53 23.52 35.35
C ASN A 93 -14.52 24.43 36.10
N PHE A 94 -15.70 24.64 35.52
CA PHE A 94 -16.78 25.40 36.15
C PHE A 94 -17.24 24.76 37.47
N GLY A 95 -17.30 23.42 37.51
CA GLY A 95 -17.59 22.64 38.71
C GLY A 95 -16.49 22.72 39.76
N ILE A 96 -15.21 22.62 39.36
CA ILE A 96 -14.05 22.72 40.26
C ILE A 96 -14.09 24.06 41.01
N GLY A 97 -14.34 25.17 40.31
CA GLY A 97 -14.44 26.50 40.94
C GLY A 97 -15.61 26.67 41.93
N ARG A 98 -16.51 25.68 42.04
CA ARG A 98 -17.68 25.69 42.94
C ARG A 98 -17.62 24.63 44.03
N ALA A 99 -16.65 23.72 43.95
CA ALA A 99 -16.43 22.65 44.90
C ALA A 99 -16.07 23.20 46.28
N ARG A 100 -16.75 22.71 47.31
CA ARG A 100 -16.51 23.08 48.72
C ARG A 100 -15.81 21.97 49.50
N GLY A 101 -15.77 20.77 48.94
CA GLY A 101 -15.20 19.57 49.50
C GLY A 101 -13.73 19.71 49.83
N GLU A 102 -13.28 18.96 50.83
CA GLU A 102 -11.84 18.77 51.07
C GLU A 102 -11.19 18.03 49.89
N TYR A 103 -11.91 17.06 49.34
CA TYR A 103 -11.54 16.32 48.14
C TYR A 103 -12.53 16.55 46.99
N ILE A 104 -12.05 16.37 45.77
CA ILE A 104 -12.80 16.49 44.51
C ILE A 104 -12.74 15.15 43.78
N GLY A 105 -13.91 14.65 43.38
CA GLY A 105 -14.08 13.51 42.47
C GLY A 105 -14.84 13.92 41.22
N PHE A 106 -14.81 13.06 40.20
CA PHE A 106 -15.53 13.25 38.93
C PHE A 106 -16.35 12.01 38.62
N VAL A 107 -17.55 12.18 38.08
CA VAL A 107 -18.35 11.08 37.50
C VAL A 107 -18.94 11.58 36.20
N ASP A 108 -18.75 10.82 35.12
CA ASP A 108 -19.34 11.15 33.84
C ASP A 108 -20.85 10.82 33.89
N SER A 109 -21.68 11.72 33.36
CA SER A 109 -23.14 11.66 33.54
C SER A 109 -23.83 10.49 32.84
N ASP A 110 -23.09 9.75 32.03
CA ASP A 110 -23.50 8.52 31.33
C ASP A 110 -23.03 7.23 32.02
N ASP A 111 -22.45 7.34 33.20
CA ASP A 111 -21.91 6.23 34.00
C ASP A 111 -22.55 6.18 35.40
N TRP A 112 -22.17 5.19 36.22
CA TRP A 112 -22.60 5.09 37.62
C TRP A 112 -21.49 4.54 38.52
N VAL A 113 -21.69 4.55 39.83
CA VAL A 113 -20.70 4.10 40.83
C VAL A 113 -21.30 3.16 41.88
N ASP A 114 -20.49 2.27 42.44
CA ASP A 114 -20.83 1.47 43.63
C ASP A 114 -21.07 2.40 44.84
N ALA A 115 -22.00 2.03 45.74
CA ALA A 115 -22.44 2.88 46.87
C ALA A 115 -21.31 3.26 47.84
N GLU A 116 -20.27 2.44 47.96
CA GLU A 116 -19.16 2.61 48.89
C GLU A 116 -17.97 3.38 48.29
N MET A 117 -18.03 3.77 47.00
CA MET A 117 -16.88 4.29 46.26
C MET A 117 -16.22 5.49 46.95
N PHE A 118 -16.98 6.55 47.21
CA PHE A 118 -16.41 7.79 47.74
C PHE A 118 -16.07 7.68 49.23
N GLU A 119 -16.80 6.87 50.00
CA GLU A 119 -16.46 6.58 51.40
C GLU A 119 -15.11 5.87 51.48
N ALA A 120 -14.95 4.75 50.76
CA ALA A 120 -13.72 3.97 50.78
C ALA A 120 -12.51 4.77 50.27
N MET A 121 -12.69 5.59 49.23
CA MET A 121 -11.64 6.45 48.72
C MET A 121 -11.27 7.57 49.68
N TYR A 122 -12.25 8.19 50.34
CA TYR A 122 -12.00 9.23 51.35
C TYR A 122 -11.31 8.66 52.58
N GLU A 123 -11.81 7.55 53.13
CA GLU A 123 -11.17 6.87 54.26
C GLU A 123 -9.74 6.49 53.96
N ARG A 124 -9.46 5.94 52.77
CA ARG A 124 -8.09 5.65 52.34
C ARG A 124 -7.24 6.91 52.24
N ALA A 125 -7.80 8.02 51.77
CA ALA A 125 -7.09 9.29 51.69
C ALA A 125 -6.65 9.76 53.08
N ILE A 126 -7.56 9.71 54.06
CA ILE A 126 -7.30 10.10 55.45
C ILE A 126 -6.34 9.12 56.14
N GLU A 127 -6.56 7.81 56.03
CA GLU A 127 -5.72 6.76 56.63
C GLU A 127 -4.26 6.88 56.21
N THR A 128 -4.04 7.22 54.94
CA THR A 128 -2.69 7.24 54.35
C THR A 128 -2.09 8.62 54.19
N ASP A 129 -2.82 9.68 54.55
CA ASP A 129 -2.44 11.07 54.28
C ASP A 129 -2.11 11.26 52.79
N SER A 130 -3.05 10.88 51.92
CA SER A 130 -2.89 10.90 50.46
C SER A 130 -3.50 12.14 49.79
N GLU A 131 -2.68 12.72 48.92
CA GLU A 131 -2.99 13.75 47.91
C GLU A 131 -4.05 13.33 46.89
N ALA A 132 -3.92 12.07 46.47
CA ALA A 132 -4.75 11.46 45.45
C ALA A 132 -4.98 9.97 45.76
N VAL A 133 -6.19 9.49 45.48
CA VAL A 133 -6.58 8.07 45.61
C VAL A 133 -7.10 7.58 44.27
N VAL A 134 -6.69 6.37 43.87
CA VAL A 134 -7.09 5.75 42.59
C VAL A 134 -7.81 4.42 42.83
N CYS A 135 -8.93 4.16 42.15
CA CYS A 135 -9.58 2.85 42.10
C CYS A 135 -9.61 2.27 40.68
N GLY A 136 -10.08 1.03 40.54
CA GLY A 136 -10.38 0.42 39.25
C GLY A 136 -11.78 0.75 38.73
N ALA A 137 -12.16 0.18 37.58
CA ALA A 137 -13.47 0.33 36.97
C ALA A 137 -13.99 -0.98 36.36
N ARG A 138 -15.31 -1.11 36.20
CA ARG A 138 -15.99 -2.19 35.46
C ARG A 138 -16.49 -1.62 34.14
N LEU A 139 -16.10 -2.24 33.03
CA LEU A 139 -16.48 -1.89 31.67
C LEU A 139 -17.73 -2.67 31.28
N HIS A 140 -18.85 -1.98 31.04
CA HIS A 140 -20.11 -2.53 30.55
C HIS A 140 -20.22 -2.29 29.05
N MET A 141 -20.39 -3.36 28.25
CA MET A 141 -20.37 -3.26 26.79
C MET A 141 -21.79 -3.04 26.25
N TYR A 142 -22.00 -2.01 25.44
CA TYR A 142 -23.29 -1.71 24.81
C TYR A 142 -23.21 -1.92 23.28
N GLN A 143 -24.32 -2.37 22.71
CA GLN A 143 -24.55 -2.47 21.26
C GLN A 143 -25.97 -1.98 20.97
N ASP A 144 -26.09 -0.99 20.08
CA ASP A 144 -27.38 -0.35 19.74
C ASP A 144 -28.15 0.10 21.00
N ASP A 145 -27.40 0.70 21.95
CA ASP A 145 -27.87 1.17 23.26
C ASP A 145 -28.47 0.10 24.19
N VAL A 146 -28.21 -1.18 23.88
CA VAL A 146 -28.54 -2.32 24.73
C VAL A 146 -27.25 -2.92 25.33
N GLU A 147 -27.23 -3.18 26.63
CA GLU A 147 -26.10 -3.84 27.27
C GLU A 147 -25.98 -5.29 26.78
N VAL A 148 -24.76 -5.69 26.41
CA VAL A 148 -24.43 -7.05 25.98
C VAL A 148 -24.20 -7.90 27.23
N GLU A 149 -25.10 -8.86 27.46
CA GLU A 149 -24.99 -9.82 28.57
C GLU A 149 -23.63 -10.53 28.59
N ASP A 150 -23.08 -10.75 29.79
CA ASP A 150 -21.81 -11.43 30.06
C ASP A 150 -20.55 -10.81 29.41
N ALA A 151 -20.65 -9.59 28.85
CA ALA A 151 -19.52 -8.91 28.21
C ALA A 151 -18.76 -7.95 29.13
N ALA A 152 -19.18 -7.82 30.40
CA ALA A 152 -18.56 -6.92 31.36
C ALA A 152 -17.11 -7.33 31.69
N ARG A 153 -16.22 -6.34 31.85
CA ARG A 153 -14.78 -6.59 32.14
C ARG A 153 -14.23 -5.61 33.16
N ASN A 154 -13.39 -6.10 34.06
CA ASN A 154 -12.65 -5.23 34.96
C ASN A 154 -11.51 -4.50 34.24
N ILE A 155 -11.36 -3.22 34.55
CA ILE A 155 -10.23 -2.36 34.23
C ILE A 155 -9.44 -2.18 35.53
N ASP A 156 -8.65 -3.21 35.84
CA ASP A 156 -7.80 -3.19 37.03
C ASP A 156 -6.64 -2.17 36.86
N LEU A 157 -6.07 -1.75 38.00
CA LEU A 157 -4.85 -0.95 38.02
C LEU A 157 -3.69 -1.69 37.32
N ARG A 158 -2.85 -0.94 36.60
CA ARG A 158 -1.76 -1.54 35.83
C ARG A 158 -0.54 -1.83 36.71
N GLY A 159 0.19 -2.89 36.42
CA GLY A 159 1.47 -3.17 37.09
C GLY A 159 1.30 -3.61 38.55
N SER A 160 2.15 -3.13 39.44
CA SER A 160 2.14 -3.55 40.85
C SER A 160 1.53 -2.49 41.75
N ILE A 161 0.62 -2.91 42.64
CA ILE A 161 0.02 -2.06 43.69
C ILE A 161 1.10 -1.46 44.61
N SER A 162 2.25 -2.11 44.78
CA SER A 162 3.37 -1.57 45.55
C SER A 162 3.99 -0.31 44.96
N ASN A 163 3.59 0.08 43.73
CA ASN A 163 4.02 1.35 43.17
C ASN A 163 3.40 2.55 43.89
N PHE A 164 2.19 2.40 44.43
CA PHE A 164 1.45 3.44 45.14
C PHE A 164 1.98 3.65 46.57
N GLY A 165 1.40 4.60 47.29
CA GLY A 165 1.83 5.02 48.63
C GLY A 165 3.04 5.95 48.65
N ASN A 166 3.46 6.47 47.50
CA ASN A 166 4.59 7.39 47.35
C ASN A 166 4.19 8.58 46.46
N SER A 167 5.02 9.64 46.42
CA SER A 167 4.94 10.66 45.36
C SER A 167 5.46 10.13 44.03
N VAL A 168 5.09 10.77 42.93
CA VAL A 168 5.62 10.45 41.59
C VAL A 168 7.13 10.69 41.50
N THR A 169 7.67 11.67 42.23
CA THR A 169 9.12 11.93 42.27
C THR A 169 9.89 10.81 42.97
N GLN A 170 9.30 10.18 43.99
CA GLN A 170 9.86 9.01 44.67
C GLN A 170 9.68 7.73 43.86
N ASN A 171 8.51 7.55 43.21
CA ASN A 171 8.26 6.41 42.35
C ASN A 171 7.47 6.80 41.08
N PRO A 172 8.15 7.03 39.95
CA PRO A 172 7.47 7.45 38.72
C PRO A 172 6.57 6.36 38.12
N HIS A 173 6.75 5.08 38.48
CA HIS A 173 5.92 3.99 37.94
C HIS A 173 4.43 4.11 38.31
N ILE A 174 4.07 4.94 39.30
CA ILE A 174 2.69 5.31 39.61
C ILE A 174 1.95 5.82 38.36
N LEU A 175 2.61 6.62 37.52
CA LEU A 175 2.02 7.18 36.30
C LEU A 175 1.64 6.11 35.28
N PHE A 176 2.39 5.00 35.22
CA PHE A 176 2.06 3.88 34.35
C PHE A 176 1.02 2.95 34.98
N SER A 177 1.04 2.84 36.32
CA SER A 177 0.12 2.00 37.09
C SER A 177 -1.30 2.56 37.15
N SER A 178 -1.45 3.87 37.01
CA SER A 178 -2.74 4.58 37.00
C SER A 178 -3.19 4.88 35.57
N HIS A 179 -4.45 4.59 35.25
CA HIS A 179 -5.10 5.08 34.01
C HIS A 179 -5.28 6.60 34.07
N SER A 180 -5.43 7.29 32.93
CA SER A 180 -5.63 8.74 32.95
C SER A 180 -7.04 9.18 33.33
N TYR A 181 -7.98 8.27 33.57
CA TYR A 181 -9.40 8.61 33.75
C TYR A 181 -9.60 9.47 35.00
N ALA A 182 -10.20 10.64 34.85
CA ALA A 182 -10.53 11.50 35.99
C ALA A 182 -11.54 10.80 36.93
N CYS A 183 -12.44 10.01 36.35
CA CYS A 183 -13.57 9.42 37.04
C CYS A 183 -13.24 8.29 38.03
N THR A 184 -12.02 7.74 37.98
CA THR A 184 -11.57 6.70 38.93
C THR A 184 -10.69 7.26 40.06
N LYS A 185 -10.78 8.57 40.33
CA LYS A 185 -9.87 9.29 41.22
C LYS A 185 -10.56 10.26 42.15
N LEU A 186 -9.94 10.41 43.31
CA LEU A 186 -10.27 11.38 44.34
C LEU A 186 -9.02 12.22 44.59
N PHE A 187 -9.14 13.54 44.49
CA PHE A 187 -8.02 14.47 44.59
C PHE A 187 -8.25 15.48 45.70
N HIS A 188 -7.26 15.76 46.53
CA HIS A 188 -7.38 16.83 47.50
C HIS A 188 -7.51 18.18 46.78
N ARG A 189 -8.51 18.98 47.16
CA ARG A 189 -8.87 20.24 46.46
C ARG A 189 -7.70 21.21 46.33
N ARG A 190 -6.82 21.27 47.33
CA ARG A 190 -5.60 22.10 47.30
C ARG A 190 -4.73 21.88 46.05
N LEU A 191 -4.76 20.69 45.43
CA LEU A 191 -4.03 20.43 44.19
C LEU A 191 -4.54 21.34 43.06
N PHE A 192 -5.83 21.68 43.03
CA PHE A 192 -6.37 22.64 42.06
C PHE A 192 -6.11 24.08 42.49
N ASP A 193 -6.31 24.41 43.77
CA ASP A 193 -6.17 25.79 44.28
C ASP A 193 -4.73 26.30 44.25
N GLU A 194 -3.75 25.46 44.62
CA GLU A 194 -2.34 25.87 44.75
C GLU A 194 -1.58 25.75 43.44
N TRP A 195 -1.88 24.74 42.60
CA TRP A 195 -1.18 24.52 41.33
C TRP A 195 -1.91 25.12 40.12
N GLY A 196 -3.17 25.54 40.27
CA GLY A 196 -3.95 26.15 39.19
C GLY A 196 -4.27 25.17 38.06
N PHE A 197 -4.52 23.89 38.40
CA PHE A 197 -4.81 22.87 37.40
C PHE A 197 -6.21 23.05 36.80
N GLU A 198 -6.29 23.10 35.47
CA GLU A 198 -7.53 23.20 34.70
C GLU A 198 -7.49 22.22 33.52
N PHE A 199 -8.64 21.64 33.18
CA PHE A 199 -8.78 20.81 31.99
C PHE A 199 -8.68 21.68 30.73
N PRO A 200 -7.94 21.27 29.70
CA PRO A 200 -7.79 22.07 28.47
C PRO A 200 -9.10 22.14 27.69
N ILE A 201 -9.63 23.35 27.51
CA ILE A 201 -10.91 23.59 26.82
C ILE A 201 -10.78 23.28 25.32
N GLY A 202 -11.78 22.59 24.77
CA GLY A 202 -11.89 22.30 23.33
C GLY A 202 -11.04 21.14 22.81
N GLN A 203 -10.29 20.46 23.69
CA GLN A 203 -9.36 19.38 23.36
C GLN A 203 -9.93 17.99 23.70
N TRP A 204 -9.76 17.00 22.82
CA TRP A 204 -9.99 15.59 23.19
C TRP A 204 -8.82 15.01 24.00
N PHE A 205 -9.11 14.02 24.85
CA PHE A 205 -8.11 13.42 25.75
C PHE A 205 -7.58 14.42 26.80
N GLU A 206 -8.47 15.30 27.24
CA GLU A 206 -8.28 16.29 28.29
C GLU A 206 -7.82 15.65 29.61
N ASP A 207 -8.37 14.49 29.94
CA ASP A 207 -7.94 13.65 31.07
C ASP A 207 -6.45 13.32 30.99
N SER A 208 -5.99 12.84 29.84
CA SER A 208 -4.58 12.51 29.64
C SER A 208 -3.68 13.73 29.71
N ALA A 209 -4.17 14.92 29.35
CA ALA A 209 -3.38 16.15 29.41
C ALA A 209 -3.15 16.63 30.86
N LEU A 210 -4.08 16.35 31.77
CA LEU A 210 -4.08 16.93 33.12
C LEU A 210 -3.74 15.93 34.24
N ILE A 211 -4.33 14.73 34.22
CA ILE A 211 -4.35 13.84 35.39
C ILE A 211 -2.94 13.39 35.82
N TYR A 212 -2.02 13.19 34.87
CA TYR A 212 -0.63 12.85 35.21
C TYR A 212 0.09 14.00 35.93
N ASN A 213 -0.22 15.25 35.56
CA ASN A 213 0.37 16.44 36.16
C ASN A 213 -0.18 16.66 37.58
N ILE A 214 -1.47 16.41 37.81
CA ILE A 214 -2.07 16.41 39.16
C ILE A 214 -1.42 15.33 40.04
N MET A 215 -1.27 14.11 39.53
CA MET A 215 -0.60 13.02 40.28
C MET A 215 0.86 13.36 40.61
N TYR A 216 1.55 14.14 39.78
CA TYR A 216 2.89 14.62 40.09
C TYR A 216 2.91 15.60 41.26
N ALA A 217 1.94 16.52 41.31
CA ALA A 217 1.83 17.51 42.38
C ALA A 217 1.47 16.90 43.73
N ALA A 218 0.86 15.72 43.74
CA ALA A 218 0.54 14.98 44.95
C ALA A 218 1.81 14.41 45.62
N ASN A 219 1.96 14.71 46.91
CA ASN A 219 3.03 14.16 47.75
C ASN A 219 2.85 12.66 48.01
N ARG A 220 1.61 12.17 47.90
CA ARG A 220 1.30 10.75 48.03
C ARG A 220 0.08 10.38 47.19
N VAL A 221 0.25 9.34 46.37
CA VAL A 221 -0.83 8.73 45.60
C VAL A 221 -1.09 7.32 46.14
N SER A 222 -2.26 7.06 46.69
CA SER A 222 -2.68 5.72 47.14
C SER A 222 -3.70 5.09 46.18
N CYS A 223 -4.03 3.81 46.41
CA CYS A 223 -4.98 3.11 45.58
C CYS A 223 -5.87 2.11 46.33
N LEU A 224 -7.05 1.84 45.79
CA LEU A 224 -7.92 0.71 46.13
C LEU A 224 -7.90 -0.27 44.96
N GLN A 225 -7.92 -1.58 45.26
CA GLN A 225 -7.88 -2.62 44.23
C GLN A 225 -9.26 -2.87 43.62
N ASP A 226 -10.30 -2.46 44.34
CA ASP A 226 -11.69 -2.65 43.95
C ASP A 226 -12.07 -1.80 42.74
N ASN A 227 -12.96 -2.36 41.93
CA ASN A 227 -13.47 -1.76 40.70
C ASN A 227 -14.82 -1.09 40.98
N PHE A 228 -14.81 0.09 41.62
CA PHE A 228 -16.02 0.77 42.09
C PHE A 228 -16.76 1.57 41.00
N TYR A 229 -16.06 1.98 39.95
CA TYR A 229 -16.64 2.80 38.90
C TYR A 229 -17.23 1.93 37.78
N HIS A 230 -18.42 2.23 37.28
CA HIS A 230 -19.06 1.49 36.20
C HIS A 230 -19.13 2.32 34.91
N TYR A 231 -18.38 1.89 33.90
CA TYR A 231 -18.20 2.60 32.64
C TYR A 231 -19.05 1.99 31.52
N ARG A 232 -19.94 2.77 30.90
CA ARG A 232 -20.72 2.38 29.71
C ARG A 232 -19.88 2.54 28.45
N PHE A 233 -19.44 1.43 27.88
CA PHE A 233 -18.62 1.40 26.67
C PHE A 233 -19.46 1.13 25.42
N ASN A 234 -19.17 1.85 24.34
CA ASN A 234 -19.77 1.64 23.01
C ASN A 234 -21.27 1.94 22.91
N ARG A 235 -21.80 2.79 23.80
CA ARG A 235 -23.11 3.44 23.62
C ARG A 235 -23.07 4.46 22.47
N SER A 236 -24.24 4.77 21.93
CA SER A 236 -24.41 5.81 20.90
C SER A 236 -24.04 7.19 21.45
N GLY A 237 -23.45 8.03 20.60
CA GLY A 237 -23.03 9.40 20.95
C GLY A 237 -21.78 9.52 21.82
N ALA A 238 -21.13 8.43 22.22
CA ALA A 238 -19.90 8.48 23.01
C ALA A 238 -18.70 9.02 22.21
N ILE A 239 -17.91 9.90 22.84
CA ILE A 239 -16.67 10.45 22.25
C ILE A 239 -15.67 9.32 21.95
N THR A 240 -15.59 8.32 22.82
CA THR A 240 -14.57 7.25 22.78
C THR A 240 -14.69 6.30 21.59
N THR A 241 -15.84 6.28 20.91
CA THR A 241 -16.11 5.46 19.70
C THR A 241 -16.20 6.27 18.41
N THR A 242 -16.11 7.60 18.49
CA THR A 242 -16.24 8.49 17.34
C THR A 242 -14.90 8.64 16.60
N LEU A 243 -14.87 8.32 15.30
CA LEU A 243 -13.72 8.58 14.44
C LEU A 243 -13.74 10.03 13.92
N SER A 244 -12.80 10.85 14.37
CA SER A 244 -12.72 12.28 14.05
C SER A 244 -11.27 12.75 13.95
N PRO A 245 -10.95 13.81 13.17
CA PRO A 245 -9.65 14.48 13.19
C PRO A 245 -9.20 14.93 14.59
N LYS A 246 -10.13 15.10 15.54
CA LYS A 246 -9.78 15.37 16.95
C LYS A 246 -8.96 14.24 17.61
N ILE A 247 -8.86 13.05 17.01
CA ILE A 247 -7.96 11.99 17.49
C ILE A 247 -6.49 12.43 17.56
N PHE A 248 -6.09 13.43 16.76
CA PHE A 248 -4.74 14.00 16.80
C PHE A 248 -4.47 14.84 18.04
N ASP A 249 -5.49 15.24 18.80
CA ASP A 249 -5.31 15.97 20.06
C ASP A 249 -4.56 15.13 21.12
N ILE A 250 -4.46 13.80 20.93
CA ILE A 250 -3.63 12.96 21.81
C ILE A 250 -2.17 13.43 21.83
N PHE A 251 -1.67 14.02 20.73
CA PHE A 251 -0.32 14.59 20.68
C PHE A 251 -0.22 15.82 21.56
N LYS A 252 -1.24 16.70 21.57
CA LYS A 252 -1.31 17.85 22.49
C LYS A 252 -1.34 17.40 23.94
N SER A 253 -2.08 16.33 24.26
CA SER A 253 -2.07 15.75 25.60
C SER A 253 -0.71 15.19 25.97
N CYS A 254 0.00 14.54 25.02
CA CYS A 254 1.37 14.08 25.24
C CYS A 254 2.34 15.25 25.44
N ASP A 255 2.23 16.32 24.66
CA ASP A 255 3.02 17.55 24.82
C ASP A 255 2.78 18.18 26.20
N SER A 256 1.51 18.27 26.63
CA SER A 256 1.14 18.78 27.96
C SER A 256 1.80 18.00 29.10
N ILE A 257 1.91 16.68 28.96
CA ILE A 257 2.67 15.85 29.91
C ILE A 257 4.16 16.15 29.78
N LEU A 258 4.74 16.03 28.58
CA LEU A 258 6.19 16.12 28.42
C LEU A 258 6.74 17.49 28.83
N ASP A 259 6.06 18.56 28.44
CA ASP A 259 6.47 19.93 28.74
C ASP A 259 6.38 20.22 30.24
N PHE A 260 5.32 19.75 30.91
CA PHE A 260 5.20 19.88 32.36
C PHE A 260 6.35 19.18 33.08
N TYR A 261 6.68 17.94 32.72
CA TYR A 261 7.76 17.19 33.39
C TYR A 261 9.15 17.71 33.03
N ARG A 262 9.35 18.28 31.83
CA ARG A 262 10.58 18.97 31.42
C ARG A 262 10.81 20.24 32.23
N ASP A 263 9.78 21.07 32.39
CA ASP A 263 9.86 22.33 33.16
C ASP A 263 10.26 22.09 34.62
N LYS A 264 9.73 21.02 35.24
CA LYS A 264 10.08 20.65 36.61
C LYS A 264 11.51 20.13 36.78
N LYS A 265 12.30 20.01 35.69
CA LYS A 265 13.73 19.61 35.68
C LYS A 265 14.01 18.38 36.53
N ILE A 266 13.13 17.38 36.46
CA ILE A 266 13.21 16.20 37.30
C ILE A 266 14.39 15.33 36.81
N GLY A 267 15.54 15.47 37.47
CA GLY A 267 16.76 14.71 37.19
C GLY A 267 16.72 13.24 37.59
N HIS A 268 15.55 12.58 37.52
CA HIS A 268 15.40 11.18 37.90
C HIS A 268 15.62 10.26 36.68
N PRO A 269 16.67 9.42 36.65
CA PRO A 269 17.06 8.65 35.44
C PRO A 269 15.99 7.70 34.87
N ARG A 270 14.94 7.39 35.66
CA ARG A 270 13.86 6.48 35.24
C ARG A 270 12.61 7.20 34.73
N ILE A 271 12.46 8.51 34.94
CA ILE A 271 11.21 9.21 34.60
C ILE A 271 11.02 9.30 33.09
N ASP A 272 12.08 9.59 32.33
CA ASP A 272 12.04 9.60 30.86
C ASP A 272 11.57 8.28 30.28
N HIS A 273 11.99 7.17 30.88
CA HIS A 273 11.53 5.85 30.45
C HIS A 273 10.04 5.66 30.72
N VAL A 274 9.55 6.05 31.90
CA VAL A 274 8.13 5.96 32.24
C VAL A 274 7.29 6.85 31.32
N LEU A 275 7.73 8.09 31.06
CA LEU A 275 7.07 9.01 30.14
C LEU A 275 7.04 8.45 28.71
N GLU A 276 8.14 7.86 28.23
CA GLU A 276 8.17 7.14 26.94
C GLU A 276 7.15 5.99 26.92
N GLN A 277 7.08 5.17 27.98
CA GLN A 277 6.10 4.08 28.06
C GLN A 277 4.67 4.62 28.07
N LEU A 278 4.43 5.71 28.78
CA LEU A 278 3.12 6.34 28.96
C LEU A 278 2.60 6.93 27.66
N VAL A 279 3.36 7.84 27.05
CA VAL A 279 3.06 8.49 25.77
C VAL A 279 2.83 7.44 24.70
N ARG A 280 3.70 6.43 24.62
CA ARG A 280 3.55 5.35 23.66
C ARG A 280 2.28 4.53 23.90
N THR A 281 1.92 4.25 25.15
CA THR A 281 0.68 3.52 25.47
C THR A 281 -0.55 4.31 25.04
N HIS A 282 -0.56 5.62 25.25
CA HIS A 282 -1.63 6.50 24.78
C HIS A 282 -1.75 6.48 23.26
N ILE A 283 -0.65 6.75 22.56
CA ILE A 283 -0.62 6.79 21.09
C ILE A 283 -1.00 5.44 20.47
N ILE A 284 -0.44 4.32 20.97
CA ILE A 284 -0.73 2.98 20.45
C ILE A 284 -2.14 2.52 20.83
N GLY A 285 -2.62 2.84 22.04
CA GLY A 285 -3.97 2.53 22.46
C GLY A 285 -5.02 3.15 21.54
N ARG A 286 -4.80 4.38 21.06
CA ARG A 286 -5.69 5.02 20.07
C ARG A 286 -5.58 4.40 18.68
N TYR A 287 -4.42 3.85 18.32
CA TYR A 287 -4.31 3.07 17.09
C TYR A 287 -5.17 1.79 17.12
N GLN A 288 -5.37 1.18 18.29
CA GLN A 288 -6.22 -0.01 18.43
C GLN A 288 -7.70 0.26 18.11
N LEU A 289 -8.21 1.48 18.32
CA LEU A 289 -9.58 1.87 17.91
C LEU A 289 -9.80 1.71 16.39
N PHE A 290 -8.78 2.02 15.57
CA PHE A 290 -8.84 1.80 14.13
C PHE A 290 -8.81 0.32 13.74
N LEU A 291 -8.18 -0.54 14.56
CA LEU A 291 -8.09 -1.98 14.33
C LEU A 291 -9.35 -2.71 14.80
N GLU A 292 -9.89 -2.32 15.95
CA GLU A 292 -11.08 -2.94 16.54
C GLU A 292 -12.34 -2.68 15.69
N ASN A 293 -12.40 -1.55 14.98
CA ASN A 293 -13.41 -1.27 13.94
C ASN A 293 -13.25 -2.10 12.66
N THR A 294 -12.21 -2.94 12.55
CA THR A 294 -12.05 -3.90 11.44
C THR A 294 -12.27 -5.36 11.82
N ASP A 295 -12.25 -5.69 13.12
CA ASP A 295 -12.19 -7.08 13.62
C ASP A 295 -13.31 -7.48 14.61
N LYS A 296 -14.28 -6.60 14.92
CA LYS A 296 -15.52 -7.06 15.58
C LYS A 296 -16.36 -7.85 14.58
N GLY A 297 -16.42 -9.16 14.78
CA GLY A 297 -17.41 -10.00 14.11
C GLY A 297 -18.81 -9.46 14.36
N TYR A 298 -19.58 -9.35 13.27
CA TYR A 298 -20.96 -8.83 13.19
C TYR A 298 -21.13 -7.30 13.30
N GLN A 299 -21.50 -6.72 12.14
CA GLN A 299 -22.33 -5.51 11.95
C GLN A 299 -21.80 -4.11 12.30
N GLN A 300 -20.58 -3.76 11.86
CA GLN A 300 -20.23 -2.35 11.54
C GLN A 300 -19.69 -2.29 10.09
N PRO A 301 -20.01 -1.26 9.29
CA PRO A 301 -19.54 -1.17 7.91
C PRO A 301 -18.00 -1.09 7.85
N LYS A 302 -17.41 -1.64 6.78
CA LYS A 302 -15.98 -1.46 6.49
C LYS A 302 -15.65 0.04 6.52
N LEU A 303 -14.58 0.44 7.22
CA LEU A 303 -14.09 1.83 7.24
C LEU A 303 -14.18 2.47 5.85
N THR A 304 -14.75 3.67 5.79
CA THR A 304 -14.76 4.52 4.60
C THR A 304 -13.33 4.86 4.17
N TRP A 305 -13.16 5.30 2.93
CA TRP A 305 -11.85 5.77 2.46
C TRP A 305 -11.31 6.96 3.25
N ALA A 306 -12.19 7.86 3.70
CA ALA A 306 -11.81 9.00 4.54
C ALA A 306 -11.25 8.52 5.91
N GLU A 307 -11.92 7.56 6.55
CA GLU A 307 -11.48 7.00 7.83
C GLU A 307 -10.18 6.19 7.70
N LYS A 308 -9.99 5.47 6.58
CA LYS A 308 -8.71 4.83 6.26
C LYS A 308 -7.59 5.86 6.11
N ARG A 309 -7.80 6.95 5.37
CA ARG A 309 -6.82 8.04 5.22
C ARG A 309 -6.49 8.68 6.57
N LEU A 310 -7.50 8.93 7.39
CA LEU A 310 -7.33 9.46 8.75
C LEU A 310 -6.48 8.53 9.62
N SER A 311 -6.76 7.22 9.58
CA SER A 311 -5.97 6.20 10.28
C SER A 311 -4.50 6.21 9.85
N TRP A 312 -4.24 6.35 8.54
CA TRP A 312 -2.89 6.34 7.99
C TRP A 312 -2.11 7.59 8.40
N ALA A 313 -2.77 8.76 8.33
CA ALA A 313 -2.20 10.02 8.80
C ALA A 313 -1.86 9.96 10.29
N PHE A 314 -2.75 9.37 11.12
CA PHE A 314 -2.52 9.21 12.55
C PHE A 314 -1.31 8.33 12.85
N VAL A 315 -1.19 7.15 12.22
CA VAL A 315 -0.04 6.26 12.39
C VAL A 315 1.25 6.96 12.01
N ARG A 316 1.30 7.66 10.88
CA ARG A 316 2.50 8.36 10.47
C ARG A 316 2.91 9.44 11.49
N ARG A 317 1.96 10.29 11.89
CA ARG A 317 2.19 11.34 12.88
C ARG A 317 2.67 10.74 14.20
N ALA A 318 2.06 9.65 14.65
CA ALA A 318 2.45 8.91 15.85
C ALA A 318 3.91 8.46 15.82
N PHE A 319 4.35 7.91 14.69
CA PHE A 319 5.73 7.47 14.51
C PHE A 319 6.72 8.63 14.47
N GLN A 320 6.39 9.69 13.72
CA GLN A 320 7.21 10.91 13.67
C GLN A 320 7.34 11.55 15.05
N TYR A 321 6.24 11.65 15.78
CA TYR A 321 6.19 12.20 17.13
C TYR A 321 7.09 11.39 18.07
N LEU A 322 6.94 10.06 18.11
CA LEU A 322 7.79 9.20 18.95
C LEU A 322 9.26 9.20 18.54
N ASP A 323 9.57 9.29 17.25
CA ASP A 323 10.95 9.40 16.75
C ASP A 323 11.62 10.70 17.19
N THR A 324 10.85 11.79 17.26
CA THR A 324 11.30 13.13 17.67
C THR A 324 11.47 13.19 19.19
N GLU A 325 10.43 12.83 19.94
CA GLU A 325 10.41 12.96 21.39
C GLU A 325 11.25 11.89 22.10
N PHE A 326 11.38 10.70 21.50
CA PHE A 326 12.09 9.56 22.10
C PHE A 326 13.03 8.84 21.13
N PRO A 327 14.12 9.47 20.67
CA PRO A 327 15.06 8.84 19.74
C PRO A 327 15.50 7.45 20.19
N GLY A 328 15.39 6.46 19.30
CA GLY A 328 15.74 5.07 19.57
C GLY A 328 14.69 4.25 20.34
N TRP A 329 13.48 4.78 20.60
CA TRP A 329 12.38 4.05 21.27
C TRP A 329 12.08 2.71 20.57
N LYS A 330 12.18 2.66 19.23
CA LYS A 330 12.02 1.45 18.41
C LYS A 330 12.93 0.29 18.84
N ALA A 331 14.15 0.57 19.30
CA ALA A 331 15.10 -0.44 19.77
C ALA A 331 14.84 -0.90 21.22
N ARG A 332 14.30 0.01 22.04
CA ARG A 332 13.88 -0.24 23.43
C ARG A 332 12.53 -0.97 23.49
N TYR A 333 11.73 -0.86 22.44
CA TYR A 333 10.46 -1.54 22.30
C TYR A 333 10.64 -3.07 22.16
N LYS A 334 10.50 -3.77 23.29
CA LYS A 334 10.37 -5.23 23.35
C LYS A 334 8.96 -5.54 23.84
N TYR A 335 8.04 -5.91 22.95
CA TYR A 335 6.71 -6.37 23.38
C TYR A 335 6.86 -7.67 24.18
N LYS A 336 6.77 -7.57 25.51
CA LYS A 336 6.50 -8.70 26.40
C LYS A 336 5.00 -8.67 26.69
N SER A 337 4.28 -9.64 26.14
CA SER A 337 2.86 -9.86 26.36
C SER A 337 2.54 -9.93 27.86
N ALA A 338 1.78 -8.96 28.36
CA ALA A 338 0.94 -9.21 29.53
C ALA A 338 -0.20 -10.12 29.07
N GLY A 339 -0.26 -11.35 29.60
CA GLY A 339 -1.49 -12.14 29.73
C GLY A 339 -2.29 -12.52 28.48
N ALA A 340 -1.67 -13.09 27.44
CA ALA A 340 -2.27 -14.09 26.53
C ALA A 340 -1.26 -14.38 25.42
N GLY A 341 -0.89 -15.65 25.25
CA GLY A 341 0.24 -16.11 24.42
C GLY A 341 0.07 -16.02 22.89
N VAL A 342 -0.44 -14.90 22.36
CA VAL A 342 -0.43 -14.62 20.92
C VAL A 342 -0.09 -13.13 20.73
N PRO A 343 1.01 -12.79 20.07
CA PRO A 343 1.31 -11.38 19.78
C PRO A 343 0.18 -10.76 18.96
N VAL A 344 -0.16 -9.48 19.21
CA VAL A 344 -1.15 -8.73 18.41
C VAL A 344 -0.84 -8.82 16.90
N TRP A 345 0.45 -8.84 16.52
CA TRP A 345 0.88 -9.04 15.11
C TRP A 345 0.56 -10.43 14.53
N TRP A 346 0.23 -11.41 15.36
CA TRP A 346 -0.16 -12.76 14.95
C TRP A 346 -1.69 -12.89 14.84
N ARG A 347 -2.49 -12.13 15.62
CA ARG A 347 -3.94 -11.96 15.38
C ARG A 347 -4.22 -11.06 14.17
N ALA A 348 -3.40 -10.03 13.95
CA ALA A 348 -3.40 -9.17 12.76
C ALA A 348 -2.92 -9.85 11.45
N ARG A 349 -2.83 -11.19 11.41
CA ARG A 349 -2.39 -11.96 10.22
C ARG A 349 -3.34 -11.86 9.03
N LYS A 350 -4.56 -11.35 9.20
CA LYS A 350 -5.54 -11.28 8.10
C LYS A 350 -5.59 -9.94 7.36
N SER A 351 -5.02 -8.85 7.89
CA SER A 351 -5.22 -7.53 7.27
C SER A 351 -4.02 -6.56 7.25
N LEU A 352 -2.90 -6.80 7.95
CA LEU A 352 -1.83 -5.80 8.07
C LEU A 352 -0.33 -6.18 7.95
N PRO A 353 0.13 -7.34 7.43
CA PRO A 353 1.55 -7.71 7.59
C PRO A 353 2.55 -6.87 6.78
N LEU A 354 2.11 -6.12 5.78
CA LEU A 354 3.03 -5.73 4.72
C LEU A 354 3.35 -4.23 4.65
N MET A 355 2.40 -3.38 5.05
CA MET A 355 2.63 -1.93 5.19
C MET A 355 3.62 -1.63 6.32
N PHE A 356 3.54 -2.38 7.43
CA PHE A 356 4.48 -2.32 8.55
C PHE A 356 5.89 -2.79 8.16
N VAL A 357 6.01 -3.74 7.25
CA VAL A 357 7.30 -4.20 6.72
C VAL A 357 7.92 -3.13 5.82
N LEU A 358 7.13 -2.39 5.04
CA LEU A 358 7.65 -1.40 4.10
C LEU A 358 8.00 -0.06 4.74
N ILE A 359 7.29 0.37 5.79
CA ILE A 359 7.60 1.58 6.56
C ILE A 359 8.87 1.38 7.42
N PHE A 360 9.12 0.17 7.94
CA PHE A 360 10.26 -0.09 8.85
C PHE A 360 11.54 -0.59 8.19
N VAL A 361 11.49 -1.20 7.00
CA VAL A 361 12.68 -1.76 6.34
C VAL A 361 13.72 -0.71 5.91
N PRO A 362 13.40 0.58 5.64
CA PRO A 362 14.44 1.54 5.28
C PRO A 362 15.26 2.05 6.47
N GLN A 363 14.73 2.05 7.70
CA GLN A 363 15.36 2.76 8.84
C GLN A 363 16.06 1.85 9.86
N VAL A 364 15.68 0.57 9.97
CA VAL A 364 16.44 -0.36 10.81
C VAL A 364 17.49 -1.03 9.93
N GLY A 365 18.70 -0.46 9.90
CA GLY A 365 19.81 -0.91 9.05
C GLY A 365 19.91 -2.43 8.89
N LEU A 366 20.30 -2.88 7.69
CA LEU A 366 20.32 -4.28 7.20
C LEU A 366 20.80 -5.35 8.21
N SER A 367 21.58 -4.96 9.24
CA SER A 367 22.08 -5.83 10.31
C SER A 367 21.00 -6.38 11.25
N SER A 368 19.92 -5.63 11.50
CA SER A 368 18.82 -6.05 12.39
C SER A 368 17.81 -6.94 11.66
N PHE A 369 17.55 -6.65 10.37
CA PHE A 369 16.77 -7.52 9.49
C PHE A 369 17.50 -8.84 9.21
N ARG A 370 18.84 -8.81 9.04
CA ARG A 370 19.68 -10.03 9.05
C ARG A 370 19.52 -10.81 10.35
N ARG A 371 19.47 -10.16 11.52
CA ARG A 371 19.27 -10.85 12.82
C ARG A 371 17.87 -11.45 12.97
N LEU A 372 16.83 -10.80 12.45
CA LEU A 372 15.46 -11.32 12.44
C LEU A 372 15.32 -12.51 11.48
N LEU A 373 15.89 -12.39 10.27
CA LEU A 373 16.03 -13.50 9.32
C LEU A 373 16.93 -14.62 9.85
N LEU A 374 17.95 -14.31 10.66
CA LEU A 374 18.83 -15.30 11.32
C LEU A 374 18.12 -16.00 12.48
N LYS A 375 17.18 -15.32 13.17
CA LYS A 375 16.29 -15.92 14.19
C LYS A 375 15.20 -16.77 13.54
N ALA A 376 14.56 -16.31 12.47
CA ALA A 376 13.66 -17.11 11.64
C ALA A 376 14.38 -18.32 11.03
N ARG A 377 15.62 -18.13 10.56
CA ARG A 377 16.55 -19.21 10.17
C ARG A 377 17.00 -20.08 11.34
N LYS A 378 16.93 -19.64 12.60
CA LYS A 378 17.27 -20.46 13.78
C LYS A 378 16.10 -21.39 14.14
N THR A 379 14.87 -20.91 14.01
CA THR A 379 13.65 -21.72 14.12
C THR A 379 13.55 -22.69 12.94
N GLN A 380 13.88 -22.21 11.73
CA GLN A 380 14.04 -23.06 10.55
C GLN A 380 15.18 -24.05 10.77
N ARG A 381 16.34 -23.67 11.34
CA ARG A 381 17.51 -24.55 11.64
C ARG A 381 17.24 -25.61 12.69
N LYS A 382 16.22 -25.51 13.56
CA LYS A 382 15.78 -26.68 14.34
C LYS A 382 15.05 -27.70 13.44
N ALA A 383 14.32 -27.25 12.41
CA ALA A 383 13.79 -28.11 11.35
C ALA A 383 14.85 -28.47 10.27
N THR A 384 15.91 -27.67 10.08
CA THR A 384 16.97 -27.89 9.08
C THR A 384 18.23 -28.52 9.66
N LYS A 385 18.29 -28.82 10.97
CA LYS A 385 19.34 -29.69 11.54
C LYS A 385 19.16 -31.17 11.13
N LEU A 386 18.03 -31.51 10.51
CA LEU A 386 17.89 -32.74 9.71
C LEU A 386 18.53 -32.64 8.30
N PHE A 387 18.94 -31.45 7.84
CA PHE A 387 19.41 -31.24 6.47
C PHE A 387 20.44 -30.11 6.37
N ALA A 388 21.68 -30.34 6.82
CA ALA A 388 22.83 -29.53 6.37
C ALA A 388 24.18 -30.24 6.64
N SER A 389 24.60 -31.10 5.72
CA SER A 389 26.01 -31.38 5.43
C SER A 389 26.28 -31.04 3.95
N PRO A 390 27.55 -30.90 3.52
CA PRO A 390 27.94 -30.35 2.21
C PRO A 390 27.22 -31.06 1.06
N ALA A 391 26.73 -30.28 0.09
CA ALA A 391 25.78 -30.70 -0.95
C ALA A 391 26.01 -32.13 -1.46
N THR A 392 25.30 -33.08 -0.86
CA THR A 392 25.33 -34.47 -1.28
C THR A 392 24.58 -34.59 -2.60
N ARG A 393 25.00 -35.56 -3.43
CA ARG A 393 24.40 -36.02 -4.71
C ARG A 393 22.85 -36.01 -4.75
N LYS A 394 22.20 -36.06 -3.58
CA LYS A 394 20.75 -35.97 -3.36
C LYS A 394 20.14 -34.59 -3.69
N GLN A 395 20.83 -33.46 -3.42
CA GLN A 395 20.32 -32.12 -3.75
C GLN A 395 20.34 -31.84 -5.26
N ARG A 396 21.35 -32.33 -5.99
CA ARG A 396 21.36 -32.33 -7.47
C ARG A 396 20.20 -33.17 -8.03
N LYS A 397 19.89 -34.33 -7.42
CA LYS A 397 18.72 -35.15 -7.79
C LYS A 397 17.37 -34.46 -7.52
N VAL A 398 17.24 -33.64 -6.47
CA VAL A 398 15.97 -32.92 -6.17
C VAL A 398 15.77 -31.72 -7.10
N ALA A 399 16.84 -31.00 -7.47
CA ALA A 399 16.77 -29.95 -8.50
C ALA A 399 16.43 -30.54 -9.88
N ALA A 400 17.11 -31.63 -10.27
CA ALA A 400 16.79 -32.39 -11.47
C ALA A 400 15.36 -32.95 -11.44
N GLY A 401 14.88 -33.43 -10.28
CA GLY A 401 13.51 -33.93 -10.14
C GLY A 401 12.43 -32.85 -10.25
N LYS A 402 12.73 -31.59 -9.89
CA LYS A 402 11.81 -30.46 -10.08
C LYS A 402 11.81 -29.94 -11.53
N GLU A 403 12.95 -29.95 -12.21
CA GLU A 403 12.99 -29.68 -13.65
C GLU A 403 12.30 -30.78 -14.45
N GLU A 404 12.57 -32.04 -14.12
CA GLU A 404 11.91 -33.18 -14.77
C GLU A 404 10.39 -33.13 -14.55
N ALA A 405 9.91 -32.77 -13.36
CA ALA A 405 8.47 -32.58 -13.13
C ALA A 405 7.87 -31.46 -14.00
N LYS A 406 8.61 -30.38 -14.28
CA LYS A 406 8.17 -29.32 -15.21
C LYS A 406 8.16 -29.80 -16.66
N LEU A 407 9.20 -30.52 -17.08
CA LEU A 407 9.29 -31.09 -18.43
C LEU A 407 8.20 -32.15 -18.65
N VAL A 408 7.94 -33.01 -17.67
CA VAL A 408 6.82 -33.98 -17.68
C VAL A 408 5.48 -33.27 -17.80
N LYS A 409 5.27 -32.14 -17.11
CA LYS A 409 4.03 -31.36 -17.26
C LYS A 409 3.89 -30.80 -18.68
N LYS A 410 4.97 -30.25 -19.26
CA LYS A 410 4.96 -29.74 -20.64
C LYS A 410 4.71 -30.82 -21.68
N ARG A 411 5.41 -31.96 -21.59
CA ARG A 411 5.18 -33.14 -22.45
C ARG A 411 3.73 -33.58 -22.39
N LYS A 412 3.14 -33.67 -21.19
CA LYS A 412 1.71 -33.99 -21.02
C LYS A 412 0.78 -32.93 -21.63
N GLY A 413 1.16 -31.66 -21.56
CA GLY A 413 0.41 -30.56 -22.19
C GLY A 413 0.35 -30.71 -23.70
N LEU A 414 1.50 -30.92 -24.35
CA LEU A 414 1.59 -31.16 -25.80
C LEU A 414 0.77 -32.39 -26.22
N GLN A 415 0.92 -33.50 -25.51
CA GLN A 415 0.19 -34.74 -25.82
C GLN A 415 -1.33 -34.60 -25.64
N LYS A 416 -1.79 -33.71 -24.76
CA LYS A 416 -3.22 -33.52 -24.48
C LYS A 416 -3.86 -32.45 -25.38
N HIS A 417 -3.14 -31.38 -25.70
CA HIS A 417 -3.68 -30.18 -26.32
C HIS A 417 -3.04 -29.84 -27.68
N GLY A 418 -2.07 -30.65 -28.15
CA GLY A 418 -1.33 -30.36 -29.38
C GLY A 418 -2.20 -30.34 -30.63
N PHE A 419 -3.10 -31.31 -30.80
CA PHE A 419 -4.01 -31.35 -31.95
C PHE A 419 -5.04 -30.21 -31.94
N GLU A 420 -5.58 -29.85 -30.77
CA GLU A 420 -6.44 -28.65 -30.62
C GLU A 420 -5.72 -27.37 -31.06
N VAL A 421 -4.42 -27.27 -30.77
CA VAL A 421 -3.59 -26.15 -31.21
C VAL A 421 -3.36 -26.20 -32.72
N LEU A 422 -3.15 -27.37 -33.31
CA LEU A 422 -3.03 -27.53 -34.77
C LEU A 422 -4.31 -27.15 -35.51
N ASP A 423 -5.48 -27.53 -35.00
CA ASP A 423 -6.77 -27.18 -35.63
C ASP A 423 -6.96 -25.64 -35.63
N ARG A 424 -6.59 -24.97 -34.54
CA ARG A 424 -6.62 -23.51 -34.44
C ARG A 424 -5.55 -22.83 -35.29
N LEU A 425 -4.39 -23.45 -35.43
CA LEU A 425 -3.33 -22.99 -36.33
C LEU A 425 -3.81 -23.04 -37.78
N ASP A 426 -4.43 -24.14 -38.20
CA ASP A 426 -4.97 -24.31 -39.55
C ASP A 426 -5.93 -23.18 -39.91
N ALA A 427 -6.91 -22.91 -39.04
CA ALA A 427 -7.83 -21.79 -39.22
C ALA A 427 -7.12 -20.42 -39.32
N SER A 428 -6.03 -20.22 -38.57
CA SER A 428 -5.25 -18.98 -38.57
C SER A 428 -4.48 -18.80 -39.88
N PHE A 429 -3.84 -19.86 -40.37
CA PHE A 429 -3.09 -19.85 -41.62
C PHE A 429 -4.01 -19.71 -42.84
N GLN A 430 -5.17 -20.38 -42.83
CA GLN A 430 -6.21 -20.20 -43.85
C GLN A 430 -6.72 -18.76 -43.88
N LYS A 431 -6.93 -18.12 -42.71
CA LYS A 431 -7.33 -16.71 -42.62
C LYS A 431 -6.27 -15.77 -43.21
N ALA A 432 -4.98 -16.08 -43.00
CA ALA A 432 -3.86 -15.32 -43.55
C ALA A 432 -3.59 -15.61 -45.04
N GLY A 433 -4.23 -16.62 -45.63
CA GLY A 433 -3.96 -17.03 -47.01
C GLY A 433 -2.60 -17.72 -47.21
N VAL A 434 -1.95 -18.16 -46.13
CA VAL A 434 -0.61 -18.74 -46.14
C VAL A 434 -0.69 -20.24 -45.89
N SER A 435 -0.02 -21.04 -46.71
CA SER A 435 0.10 -22.48 -46.46
C SER A 435 1.19 -22.77 -45.43
N TYR A 436 0.91 -23.71 -44.51
CA TYR A 436 1.89 -24.21 -43.56
C TYR A 436 2.03 -25.73 -43.66
N PHE A 437 3.05 -26.26 -43.00
CA PHE A 437 3.27 -27.69 -42.84
C PHE A 437 3.85 -28.01 -41.47
N ALA A 438 3.65 -29.24 -41.00
CA ALA A 438 4.36 -29.76 -39.85
C ALA A 438 5.86 -29.78 -40.16
N ASP A 439 6.62 -29.03 -39.38
CA ASP A 439 8.07 -28.93 -39.53
C ASP A 439 8.76 -30.01 -38.70
N PHE A 440 10.02 -30.24 -39.00
CA PHE A 440 10.77 -31.45 -38.70
C PHE A 440 10.51 -32.17 -37.36
N GLY A 441 10.59 -31.51 -36.19
CA GLY A 441 10.40 -32.20 -34.91
C GLY A 441 9.00 -32.81 -34.80
N THR A 442 8.01 -32.01 -35.17
CA THR A 442 6.60 -32.43 -35.25
C THR A 442 6.37 -33.46 -36.36
N LEU A 443 6.93 -33.22 -37.56
CA LEU A 443 6.86 -34.14 -38.70
C LEU A 443 7.47 -35.51 -38.40
N LEU A 444 8.63 -35.55 -37.75
CA LEU A 444 9.31 -36.78 -37.34
C LEU A 444 8.43 -37.58 -36.38
N GLY A 445 7.78 -36.92 -35.42
CA GLY A 445 6.82 -37.56 -34.53
C GLY A 445 5.68 -38.22 -35.32
N PHE A 446 5.05 -37.46 -36.22
CA PHE A 446 3.92 -37.95 -37.01
C PHE A 446 4.27 -39.16 -37.86
N VAL A 447 5.38 -39.09 -38.58
CA VAL A 447 5.76 -40.14 -39.54
C VAL A 447 6.38 -41.37 -38.85
N ARG A 448 7.20 -41.18 -37.82
CA ARG A 448 7.91 -42.29 -37.16
C ARG A 448 7.09 -42.91 -36.01
N ASP A 449 6.51 -42.06 -35.17
CA ASP A 449 5.91 -42.46 -33.90
C ASP A 449 4.36 -42.45 -33.95
N GLY A 450 3.76 -42.03 -35.07
CA GLY A 450 2.30 -41.99 -35.27
C GLY A 450 1.60 -40.94 -34.41
N GLY A 451 2.30 -39.87 -34.03
CA GLY A 451 1.80 -38.79 -33.17
C GLY A 451 2.93 -37.95 -32.58
N PHE A 452 2.64 -37.08 -31.61
CA PHE A 452 3.70 -36.29 -30.98
C PHE A 452 4.73 -37.18 -30.26
N MET A 453 6.03 -36.90 -30.42
CA MET A 453 7.07 -37.68 -29.74
C MET A 453 6.94 -37.53 -28.22
N ARG A 454 7.12 -38.62 -27.47
CA ARG A 454 6.90 -38.65 -26.01
C ARG A 454 7.78 -37.69 -25.21
N HIS A 455 8.94 -37.29 -25.77
CA HIS A 455 9.91 -36.44 -25.11
C HIS A 455 9.85 -34.98 -25.55
N ASP A 456 9.03 -34.67 -26.56
CA ASP A 456 8.94 -33.35 -27.19
C ASP A 456 8.21 -32.32 -26.30
N LEU A 457 8.49 -31.04 -26.51
CA LEU A 457 8.03 -29.95 -25.65
C LEU A 457 7.24 -28.87 -26.38
N ASP A 458 7.32 -28.83 -27.71
CA ASP A 458 6.75 -27.83 -28.59
C ASP A 458 6.22 -28.46 -29.88
N LEU A 459 5.52 -27.64 -30.67
CA LEU A 459 5.22 -27.88 -32.07
C LEU A 459 6.15 -27.04 -32.94
N ASP A 460 6.66 -27.62 -34.02
CA ASP A 460 7.44 -26.93 -35.03
C ASP A 460 6.60 -26.87 -36.31
N ILE A 461 6.42 -25.66 -36.84
CA ILE A 461 5.62 -25.37 -38.03
C ILE A 461 6.48 -24.64 -39.06
N GLY A 462 6.34 -25.01 -40.32
CA GLY A 462 7.04 -24.41 -41.44
C GLY A 462 6.06 -23.69 -42.36
N ALA A 463 6.44 -22.52 -42.86
CA ALA A 463 5.63 -21.78 -43.81
C ALA A 463 6.49 -21.03 -44.83
N PHE A 464 5.99 -20.88 -46.05
CA PHE A 464 6.54 -19.95 -47.03
C PHE A 464 5.68 -18.69 -46.98
N ALA A 465 6.29 -17.57 -46.61
CA ALA A 465 5.61 -16.29 -46.50
C ALA A 465 6.59 -15.15 -46.77
N ASP A 466 6.17 -14.15 -47.55
CA ASP A 466 6.86 -12.86 -47.62
C ASP A 466 6.64 -12.03 -46.34
N ASP A 467 7.22 -10.83 -46.27
CA ASP A 467 7.17 -10.03 -45.04
C ASP A 467 5.76 -9.53 -44.69
N ASP A 468 4.88 -9.33 -45.68
CA ASP A 468 3.48 -8.94 -45.44
C ASP A 468 2.67 -10.16 -45.00
N GLU A 469 2.84 -11.30 -45.67
CA GLU A 469 2.19 -12.57 -45.33
C GLU A 469 2.59 -13.04 -43.91
N LYS A 470 3.85 -12.82 -43.49
CA LYS A 470 4.29 -13.08 -42.10
C LYS A 470 3.50 -12.25 -41.09
N LEU A 471 3.22 -10.99 -41.40
CA LEU A 471 2.44 -10.11 -40.53
C LEU A 471 0.97 -10.55 -40.48
N ASP A 472 0.41 -10.98 -41.60
CA ASP A 472 -0.96 -11.50 -41.68
C ASP A 472 -1.12 -12.79 -40.84
N VAL A 473 -0.15 -13.71 -40.94
CA VAL A 473 -0.09 -14.91 -40.07
C VAL A 473 0.01 -14.50 -38.60
N TYR A 474 0.89 -13.55 -38.26
CA TYR A 474 1.06 -13.07 -36.90
C TYR A 474 -0.25 -12.50 -36.32
N ALA A 475 -0.95 -11.66 -37.07
CA ALA A 475 -2.22 -11.07 -36.68
C ALA A 475 -3.31 -12.14 -36.49
N ALA A 476 -3.43 -13.08 -37.43
CA ALA A 476 -4.40 -14.16 -37.35
C ALA A 476 -4.21 -15.04 -36.10
N LEU A 477 -2.96 -15.29 -35.68
CA LEU A 477 -2.66 -16.05 -34.47
C LEU A 477 -3.05 -15.31 -33.19
N LEU A 478 -2.84 -13.99 -33.13
CA LEU A 478 -3.28 -13.19 -32.00
C LEU A 478 -4.81 -13.17 -31.90
N ASP A 479 -5.51 -13.03 -33.02
CA ASP A 479 -6.98 -13.10 -33.08
C ASP A 479 -7.51 -14.46 -32.63
N ALA A 480 -6.79 -15.53 -32.95
CA ALA A 480 -7.11 -16.87 -32.50
C ALA A 480 -6.82 -17.08 -30.99
N GLY A 481 -6.34 -16.07 -30.27
CA GLY A 481 -6.07 -16.11 -28.83
C GLY A 481 -4.75 -16.77 -28.46
N PHE A 482 -3.78 -16.83 -29.38
CA PHE A 482 -2.41 -17.24 -29.07
C PHE A 482 -1.62 -16.08 -28.45
N VAL A 483 -0.71 -16.41 -27.53
CA VAL A 483 0.15 -15.43 -26.85
C VAL A 483 1.52 -15.45 -27.48
N HIS A 484 1.91 -14.35 -28.11
CA HIS A 484 3.25 -14.18 -28.64
C HIS A 484 4.30 -14.34 -27.55
N TYR A 485 5.34 -15.12 -27.85
CA TYR A 485 6.45 -15.36 -26.94
C TYR A 485 7.73 -14.68 -27.40
N ARG A 486 8.07 -14.81 -28.69
CA ARG A 486 9.34 -14.29 -29.23
C ARG A 486 9.29 -14.17 -30.75
N THR A 487 10.08 -13.25 -31.29
CA THR A 487 10.42 -13.16 -32.70
C THR A 487 11.93 -13.29 -32.84
N TYR A 488 12.39 -14.05 -33.83
CA TYR A 488 13.80 -14.09 -34.23
C TYR A 488 14.00 -13.33 -35.54
N LEU A 489 15.04 -12.50 -35.53
CA LEU A 489 15.46 -11.73 -36.68
C LEU A 489 16.84 -12.22 -37.14
N PHE A 490 17.03 -12.32 -38.45
CA PHE A 490 18.33 -12.50 -39.08
C PHE A 490 18.43 -11.48 -40.22
N GLU A 491 19.50 -10.68 -40.23
CA GLU A 491 19.66 -9.55 -41.18
C GLU A 491 18.42 -8.63 -41.22
N GLU A 492 17.90 -8.26 -40.05
CA GLU A 492 16.71 -7.41 -39.86
C GLU A 492 15.38 -7.99 -40.38
N ARG A 493 15.38 -9.22 -40.92
CA ARG A 493 14.18 -9.92 -41.41
C ARG A 493 13.67 -10.93 -40.40
N VAL A 494 12.36 -11.08 -40.32
CA VAL A 494 11.73 -12.12 -39.48
C VAL A 494 11.96 -13.49 -40.09
N VAL A 495 12.54 -14.39 -39.29
CA VAL A 495 12.83 -15.77 -39.67
C VAL A 495 12.09 -16.81 -38.82
N GLU A 496 11.70 -16.47 -37.59
CA GLU A 496 10.90 -17.35 -36.73
C GLU A 496 9.97 -16.55 -35.81
N TYR A 497 8.72 -17.00 -35.65
CA TYR A 497 7.85 -16.60 -34.55
C TYR A 497 7.63 -17.74 -33.56
N SER A 498 7.69 -17.44 -32.26
CA SER A 498 7.33 -18.37 -31.19
C SER A 498 6.07 -17.89 -30.45
N PHE A 499 5.17 -18.81 -30.13
CA PHE A 499 3.90 -18.54 -29.46
C PHE A 499 3.58 -19.56 -28.36
N HIS A 500 2.59 -19.23 -27.53
CA HIS A 500 1.94 -20.14 -26.60
C HIS A 500 0.43 -20.17 -26.81
N SER A 501 -0.18 -21.35 -26.68
CA SER A 501 -1.62 -21.45 -26.42
C SER A 501 -1.93 -21.22 -24.94
N LEU A 502 -3.16 -20.83 -24.65
CA LEU A 502 -3.71 -20.74 -23.30
C LEU A 502 -4.65 -21.92 -23.03
N ASP A 503 -4.62 -22.45 -21.81
CA ASP A 503 -5.60 -23.42 -21.32
C ASP A 503 -6.90 -22.73 -20.84
N GLU A 504 -7.88 -23.54 -20.42
CA GLU A 504 -9.18 -23.10 -19.91
C GLU A 504 -9.11 -22.13 -18.70
N TYR A 505 -7.95 -22.02 -18.03
CA TYR A 505 -7.70 -21.12 -16.90
C TYR A 505 -6.84 -19.89 -17.30
N GLY A 506 -6.58 -19.69 -18.59
CA GLY A 506 -5.74 -18.61 -19.09
C GLY A 506 -4.25 -18.80 -18.82
N GLN A 507 -3.78 -20.02 -18.53
CA GLN A 507 -2.35 -20.31 -18.34
C GLN A 507 -1.71 -20.84 -19.62
N LYS A 508 -0.42 -20.54 -19.83
CA LYS A 508 0.36 -21.04 -20.97
C LYS A 508 0.38 -22.58 -20.99
N SER A 509 -0.09 -23.16 -22.09
CA SER A 509 -0.25 -24.61 -22.29
C SER A 509 0.82 -25.18 -23.23
N VAL A 510 0.61 -25.08 -24.55
CA VAL A 510 1.50 -25.61 -25.59
C VAL A 510 2.34 -24.47 -26.17
N LYS A 511 3.64 -24.71 -26.40
CA LYS A 511 4.50 -23.80 -27.17
C LYS A 511 4.53 -24.28 -28.62
N PHE A 512 4.54 -23.35 -29.57
CA PHE A 512 4.83 -23.66 -30.96
C PHE A 512 5.71 -22.59 -31.58
N ASP A 513 6.56 -23.01 -32.51
CA ASP A 513 7.44 -22.15 -33.30
C ASP A 513 7.05 -22.26 -34.78
N ILE A 514 7.11 -21.13 -35.49
CA ILE A 514 6.84 -21.01 -36.93
C ILE A 514 8.13 -20.57 -37.58
N ASN A 515 8.78 -21.47 -38.31
CA ASN A 515 9.97 -21.21 -39.12
C ASN A 515 9.55 -20.79 -40.52
N PHE A 516 10.02 -19.62 -40.96
CA PHE A 516 9.76 -19.15 -42.32
C PHE A 516 10.85 -19.63 -43.27
N TYR A 517 10.42 -20.23 -44.38
CA TYR A 517 11.28 -20.77 -45.41
C TYR A 517 11.35 -19.84 -46.62
N GLU A 518 12.51 -19.84 -47.27
CA GLU A 518 12.73 -19.16 -48.54
C GLU A 518 13.19 -20.17 -49.60
N ASN A 519 12.66 -20.05 -50.82
CA ASN A 519 13.11 -20.86 -51.95
C ASN A 519 14.14 -20.06 -52.76
N VAL A 520 15.38 -20.55 -52.79
CA VAL A 520 16.50 -19.92 -53.51
C VAL A 520 17.32 -21.01 -54.21
N ASP A 521 17.62 -20.83 -55.50
CA ASP A 521 18.47 -21.73 -56.30
C ASP A 521 18.08 -23.23 -56.24
N GLY A 522 16.77 -23.52 -56.22
CA GLY A 522 16.29 -24.91 -56.16
C GLY A 522 16.47 -25.58 -54.79
N LYS A 523 16.64 -24.78 -53.72
CA LYS A 523 16.69 -25.21 -52.32
C LYS A 523 15.69 -24.43 -51.48
N SER A 524 15.24 -25.05 -50.38
CA SER A 524 14.46 -24.37 -49.34
C SER A 524 15.35 -24.12 -48.13
N ARG A 525 15.52 -22.85 -47.75
CA ARG A 525 16.36 -22.45 -46.62
C ARG A 525 15.53 -21.94 -45.44
N CYS A 526 15.96 -22.23 -44.21
CA CYS A 526 15.44 -21.65 -42.98
C CYS A 526 16.56 -21.48 -41.94
N TRP A 527 16.27 -20.81 -40.81
CA TRP A 527 17.26 -20.54 -39.76
C TRP A 527 16.83 -21.11 -38.42
N LEU A 528 17.73 -21.85 -37.75
CA LEU A 528 17.50 -22.41 -36.42
C LEU A 528 18.39 -21.75 -35.37
N PHE A 529 17.87 -21.56 -34.15
CA PHE A 529 18.58 -20.85 -33.07
C PHE A 529 18.86 -21.72 -31.84
N HIS A 530 20.15 -22.03 -31.57
CA HIS A 530 20.57 -22.93 -30.49
C HIS A 530 21.55 -22.29 -29.48
N TYR A 531 21.81 -22.96 -28.34
CA TYR A 531 22.83 -22.56 -27.35
C TYR A 531 24.07 -23.46 -27.47
N LEU A 532 25.28 -22.90 -27.44
CA LEU A 532 26.52 -23.69 -27.32
C LEU A 532 26.89 -23.87 -25.83
N PRO A 533 26.93 -25.11 -25.30
CA PRO A 533 27.20 -25.36 -23.88
C PRO A 533 28.63 -24.99 -23.42
N ASP A 534 29.62 -25.07 -24.30
CA ASP A 534 31.05 -25.08 -23.91
C ASP A 534 31.86 -23.84 -24.34
N ALA A 535 31.24 -22.81 -24.92
CA ALA A 535 31.99 -21.71 -25.55
C ALA A 535 32.60 -20.66 -24.60
N GLY A 536 32.52 -20.82 -23.27
CA GLY A 536 33.03 -19.81 -22.31
C GLY A 536 32.31 -18.44 -22.39
N LEU A 537 31.20 -18.38 -23.13
CA LEU A 537 30.40 -17.19 -23.40
C LEU A 537 29.29 -17.00 -22.35
N PRO A 538 28.76 -15.77 -22.16
CA PRO A 538 27.75 -15.49 -21.14
C PRO A 538 26.50 -16.39 -21.28
N LEU A 539 25.96 -16.83 -20.12
CA LEU A 539 24.68 -17.54 -20.03
C LEU A 539 23.59 -16.76 -20.79
N ARG A 540 23.29 -17.18 -22.03
CA ARG A 540 22.19 -16.80 -22.96
C ARG A 540 22.62 -16.49 -24.40
N ALA A 541 23.91 -16.54 -24.76
CA ALA A 541 24.31 -16.39 -26.17
C ALA A 541 23.72 -17.54 -27.02
N ARG A 542 23.00 -17.19 -28.10
CA ARG A 542 22.47 -18.15 -29.08
C ARG A 542 23.16 -17.97 -30.42
N PHE A 543 23.20 -19.05 -31.20
CA PHE A 543 23.81 -19.12 -32.52
C PHE A 543 22.73 -19.43 -33.54
N ALA A 544 22.78 -18.75 -34.69
CA ALA A 544 21.95 -19.06 -35.84
C ALA A 544 22.65 -20.14 -36.69
N THR A 545 21.88 -21.08 -37.22
CA THR A 545 22.34 -22.07 -38.18
C THR A 545 21.42 -22.02 -39.38
N GLU A 546 21.99 -21.79 -40.56
CA GLU A 546 21.24 -21.89 -41.80
C GLU A 546 21.06 -23.36 -42.15
N MET A 547 19.82 -23.73 -42.40
CA MET A 547 19.45 -25.07 -42.82
C MET A 547 19.08 -25.01 -44.31
N ASN A 548 19.79 -25.78 -45.13
CA ASN A 548 19.62 -25.80 -46.58
C ASN A 548 19.10 -27.17 -47.03
N TYR A 549 17.82 -27.23 -47.36
CA TYR A 549 17.16 -28.44 -47.82
C TYR A 549 16.96 -28.44 -49.32
N SER A 550 16.71 -29.63 -49.85
CA SER A 550 16.11 -29.75 -51.17
C SER A 550 14.77 -29.00 -51.24
N GLN A 551 14.47 -28.41 -52.40
CA GLN A 551 13.27 -27.59 -52.55
C GLN A 551 12.00 -28.33 -52.16
N ILE A 552 11.23 -27.73 -51.25
CA ILE A 552 9.90 -28.17 -50.86
C ILE A 552 8.93 -27.67 -51.93
N VAL A 553 8.39 -28.60 -52.71
CA VAL A 553 7.54 -28.31 -53.89
C VAL A 553 6.03 -28.26 -53.57
N GLY A 554 5.66 -28.45 -52.32
CA GLY A 554 4.28 -28.37 -51.82
C GLY A 554 4.00 -29.33 -50.67
N THR A 555 2.75 -29.33 -50.22
CA THR A 555 2.27 -30.15 -49.11
C THR A 555 1.28 -31.23 -49.57
N GLU A 556 1.16 -32.28 -48.77
CA GLU A 556 0.08 -33.28 -48.81
C GLU A 556 -0.48 -33.46 -47.40
N MET A 557 -1.69 -34.02 -47.29
CA MET A 557 -2.30 -34.29 -45.99
C MET A 557 -1.90 -35.66 -45.47
N LEU A 558 -1.49 -35.71 -44.20
CA LEU A 558 -1.19 -36.94 -43.49
C LEU A 558 -2.20 -37.12 -42.34
N GLU A 559 -2.91 -38.25 -42.33
CA GLU A 559 -3.79 -38.62 -41.21
C GLU A 559 -2.95 -39.05 -40.01
N VAL A 560 -3.06 -38.32 -38.89
CA VAL A 560 -2.37 -38.63 -37.64
C VAL A 560 -3.39 -38.63 -36.50
N GLN A 561 -3.64 -39.80 -35.93
CA GLN A 561 -4.59 -39.98 -34.82
C GLN A 561 -5.99 -39.39 -35.10
N GLY A 562 -6.44 -39.44 -36.35
CA GLY A 562 -7.74 -38.92 -36.79
C GLY A 562 -7.77 -37.42 -37.11
N HIS A 563 -6.62 -36.73 -37.11
CA HIS A 563 -6.48 -35.36 -37.59
C HIS A 563 -5.70 -35.35 -38.92
N GLU A 564 -6.19 -34.57 -39.89
CA GLU A 564 -5.48 -34.31 -41.14
C GLU A 564 -4.49 -33.16 -40.92
N VAL A 565 -3.20 -33.42 -41.16
CA VAL A 565 -2.17 -32.38 -40.98
C VAL A 565 -1.36 -32.21 -42.27
N PRO A 566 -1.14 -30.97 -42.75
CA PRO A 566 -0.29 -30.75 -43.91
C PRO A 566 1.17 -31.09 -43.60
N VAL A 567 1.78 -31.92 -44.44
CA VAL A 567 3.20 -32.28 -44.40
C VAL A 567 3.84 -32.04 -45.78
N PRO A 568 5.16 -31.86 -45.88
CA PRO A 568 5.82 -31.74 -47.19
C PRO A 568 5.68 -33.01 -48.04
N LYS A 569 5.38 -32.92 -49.35
CA LYS A 569 5.19 -34.10 -50.24
C LYS A 569 6.33 -35.12 -50.27
N ASP A 570 7.57 -34.67 -50.06
CA ASP A 570 8.78 -35.52 -50.04
C ASP A 570 9.37 -35.61 -48.62
N TYR A 571 8.51 -35.66 -47.59
CA TYR A 571 8.94 -35.58 -46.18
C TYR A 571 10.02 -36.61 -45.80
N GLU A 572 10.03 -37.82 -46.38
CA GLU A 572 11.04 -38.85 -46.06
C GLU A 572 12.46 -38.43 -46.48
N ARG A 573 12.59 -37.75 -47.61
CA ARG A 573 13.85 -37.19 -48.09
C ARG A 573 14.29 -36.06 -47.17
N LEU A 574 13.39 -35.15 -46.81
CA LEU A 574 13.71 -34.02 -45.93
C LEU A 574 14.12 -34.49 -44.53
N LEU A 575 13.46 -35.50 -43.98
CA LEU A 575 13.86 -36.14 -42.71
C LEU A 575 15.24 -36.79 -42.82
N THR A 576 15.56 -37.40 -43.97
CA THR A 576 16.90 -37.94 -44.25
C THR A 576 17.97 -36.85 -44.36
N GLU A 577 17.65 -35.72 -44.99
CA GLU A 577 18.56 -34.57 -45.09
C GLU A 577 18.79 -33.90 -43.74
N LYS A 578 17.77 -33.82 -42.87
CA LYS A 578 17.93 -33.23 -41.54
C LYS A 578 18.60 -34.17 -40.54
N TYR A 579 18.17 -35.42 -40.47
CA TYR A 579 18.54 -36.34 -39.40
C TYR A 579 19.44 -37.50 -39.84
N GLY A 580 19.78 -37.57 -41.12
CA GLY A 580 20.56 -38.65 -41.71
C GLY A 580 19.73 -39.89 -42.06
N PRO A 581 20.33 -40.91 -42.72
CA PRO A 581 19.62 -42.08 -43.25
C PRO A 581 19.00 -42.99 -42.16
N SER A 582 19.40 -42.83 -40.90
CA SER A 582 18.93 -43.64 -39.78
C SER A 582 17.78 -43.02 -38.99
N TRP A 583 17.13 -41.96 -39.49
CA TRP A 583 16.10 -41.20 -38.76
C TRP A 583 14.90 -42.03 -38.26
N ARG A 584 14.61 -43.16 -38.93
CA ARG A 584 13.58 -44.12 -38.53
C ARG A 584 13.92 -44.87 -37.23
N THR A 585 15.20 -44.90 -36.84
CA THR A 585 15.66 -45.49 -35.59
C THR A 585 15.84 -44.38 -34.54
N PRO A 586 15.22 -44.48 -33.35
CA PRO A 586 15.41 -43.47 -32.31
C PRO A 586 16.86 -43.39 -31.83
N ASP A 587 17.53 -42.26 -32.07
CA ASP A 587 18.81 -41.90 -31.43
C ASP A 587 18.53 -41.23 -30.06
N PRO A 588 19.39 -41.30 -29.03
CA PRO A 588 19.22 -40.51 -27.82
C PRO A 588 19.91 -39.13 -27.83
N SER A 589 20.73 -38.81 -28.82
CA SER A 589 21.61 -37.62 -28.82
C SER A 589 21.02 -36.39 -29.52
N TRP A 590 20.23 -36.55 -30.60
CA TRP A 590 19.59 -35.52 -31.44
C TRP A 590 20.15 -34.10 -31.30
N VAL A 591 21.36 -33.93 -31.81
CA VAL A 591 22.07 -32.66 -31.85
C VAL A 591 21.83 -32.00 -33.21
N TYR A 592 21.13 -30.87 -33.25
CA TYR A 592 20.70 -30.22 -34.50
C TYR A 592 21.85 -29.70 -35.39
N TRP A 593 23.03 -29.40 -34.82
CA TRP A 593 24.17 -28.89 -35.59
C TRP A 593 24.99 -29.96 -36.30
N ASP A 594 24.78 -31.25 -35.99
CA ASP A 594 25.39 -32.37 -36.73
C ASP A 594 24.52 -32.78 -37.95
N SER A 595 23.51 -31.98 -38.29
CA SER A 595 22.61 -32.21 -39.42
C SER A 595 23.36 -32.09 -40.76
N PRO A 596 23.17 -33.03 -41.71
CA PRO A 596 23.72 -32.91 -43.06
C PRO A 596 23.27 -31.65 -43.81
N ALA A 597 22.11 -31.07 -43.45
CA ALA A 597 21.56 -29.86 -44.03
C ALA A 597 22.08 -28.56 -43.37
N ALA A 598 22.83 -28.64 -42.26
CA ALA A 598 23.32 -27.47 -41.54
C ALA A 598 24.54 -26.85 -42.25
N THR A 599 24.47 -25.54 -42.49
CA THR A 599 25.63 -24.72 -42.84
C THR A 599 25.99 -23.87 -41.62
N PRO A 600 27.17 -24.07 -40.99
CA PRO A 600 27.59 -23.25 -39.86
C PRO A 600 27.73 -21.79 -40.31
N LEU A 601 26.94 -20.90 -39.71
CA LEU A 601 27.10 -19.45 -39.90
C LEU A 601 28.11 -18.91 -38.87
N GLU A 602 28.92 -17.92 -39.25
CA GLU A 602 29.72 -17.15 -38.29
C GLU A 602 28.80 -16.46 -37.26
N PRO A 603 29.27 -16.24 -36.01
CA PRO A 603 28.42 -15.74 -34.94
C PRO A 603 28.00 -14.30 -35.23
N LEU A 604 26.75 -14.13 -35.66
CA LEU A 604 26.18 -12.82 -36.01
C LEU A 604 24.90 -12.56 -35.19
N GLY A 605 24.87 -11.39 -34.54
CA GLY A 605 23.64 -10.66 -34.30
C GLY A 605 23.08 -10.68 -32.87
N ARG A 606 22.86 -9.49 -32.32
CA ARG A 606 22.06 -9.26 -31.11
C ARG A 606 20.59 -9.60 -31.36
N TYR A 607 19.91 -10.05 -30.30
CA TYR A 607 18.45 -10.13 -30.23
C TYR A 607 17.83 -8.77 -29.89
N VAL A 608 16.71 -8.42 -30.55
CA VAL A 608 15.84 -7.30 -30.17
C VAL A 608 14.57 -7.86 -29.54
N THR A 609 14.24 -7.39 -28.33
CA THR A 609 13.10 -7.85 -27.50
C THR A 609 11.74 -7.35 -27.98
N HIS A 610 11.71 -6.35 -28.86
CA HIS A 610 10.49 -5.63 -29.23
C HIS A 610 10.56 -5.32 -30.72
N TYR A 611 9.42 -5.47 -31.41
CA TYR A 611 9.25 -4.95 -32.76
C TYR A 611 9.38 -3.43 -32.68
N GLN A 612 10.49 -2.86 -33.16
CA GLN A 612 10.60 -1.41 -33.29
C GLN A 612 9.69 -1.00 -34.44
N MET A 613 8.72 -0.12 -34.15
CA MET A 613 7.89 0.50 -35.18
C MET A 613 8.82 1.19 -36.20
N PRO A 614 8.72 0.86 -37.50
CA PRO A 614 9.44 1.57 -38.55
C PRO A 614 9.36 3.08 -38.40
N ALA A 615 10.50 3.77 -38.49
CA ALA A 615 10.57 5.21 -38.26
C ALA A 615 9.60 6.03 -39.13
N HIS A 616 9.28 5.55 -40.34
CA HIS A 616 8.35 6.20 -41.25
C HIS A 616 6.88 6.20 -40.76
N ARG A 617 6.53 5.41 -39.75
CA ARG A 617 5.18 5.33 -39.16
C ARG A 617 4.99 6.16 -37.89
N ILE A 618 6.06 6.80 -37.41
CA ILE A 618 5.99 7.72 -36.25
C ILE A 618 5.01 8.88 -36.50
N PRO A 619 5.00 9.55 -37.68
CA PRO A 619 4.06 10.65 -37.92
C PRO A 619 2.59 10.21 -37.85
N ASP A 620 2.27 9.00 -38.30
CA ASP A 620 0.92 8.45 -38.24
C ASP A 620 0.48 8.21 -36.79
N LEU A 621 1.38 7.68 -35.95
CA LEU A 621 1.12 7.50 -34.51
C LEU A 621 0.92 8.85 -33.81
N GLN A 622 1.78 9.83 -34.10
CA GLN A 622 1.69 11.19 -33.55
C GLN A 622 0.35 11.85 -33.91
N ALA A 623 -0.14 11.66 -35.13
CA ALA A 623 -1.45 12.15 -35.55
C ALA A 623 -2.61 11.51 -34.74
N GLU A 624 -2.55 10.23 -34.43
CA GLU A 624 -3.56 9.58 -33.58
C GLU A 624 -3.46 10.00 -32.11
N GLN A 625 -2.26 10.18 -31.58
CA GLN A 625 -2.04 10.68 -30.21
C GLN A 625 -2.53 12.11 -30.03
N LEU A 626 -2.40 12.95 -31.06
CA LEU A 626 -2.94 14.30 -31.03
C LEU A 626 -4.47 14.31 -30.81
N LYS A 627 -5.20 13.33 -31.39
CA LYS A 627 -6.63 13.16 -31.13
C LYS A 627 -6.92 12.75 -29.68
N VAL A 628 -6.08 11.90 -29.09
CA VAL A 628 -6.18 11.53 -27.66
C VAL A 628 -6.00 12.77 -26.76
N LEU A 629 -5.01 13.59 -27.08
CA LEU A 629 -4.74 14.83 -26.37
C LEU A 629 -5.88 15.86 -26.53
N GLU A 630 -6.49 15.97 -27.72
CA GLU A 630 -7.68 16.81 -27.94
C GLU A 630 -8.90 16.35 -27.13
N ALA A 631 -9.12 15.03 -27.04
CA ALA A 631 -10.18 14.48 -26.20
C ALA A 631 -9.95 14.80 -24.71
N PHE A 632 -8.71 14.69 -24.24
CA PHE A 632 -8.34 15.07 -22.87
C PHE A 632 -8.52 16.57 -22.59
N GLU A 633 -8.15 17.44 -23.53
CA GLU A 633 -8.38 18.87 -23.40
C GLU A 633 -9.85 19.23 -23.29
N HIS A 634 -10.70 18.58 -24.08
CA HIS A 634 -12.14 18.78 -24.02
C HIS A 634 -12.65 18.54 -22.59
N VAL A 635 -12.28 17.39 -22.00
CA VAL A 635 -12.63 17.02 -20.63
C VAL A 635 -12.05 18.02 -19.61
N CYS A 636 -10.79 18.41 -19.75
CA CYS A 636 -10.17 19.38 -18.85
C CYS A 636 -10.87 20.74 -18.91
N LYS A 637 -11.25 21.21 -20.10
CA LYS A 637 -11.96 22.47 -20.30
C LYS A 637 -13.38 22.42 -19.72
N GLU A 638 -14.09 21.32 -19.92
CA GLU A 638 -15.46 21.13 -19.43
C GLU A 638 -15.51 21.14 -17.89
N HIS A 639 -14.54 20.50 -17.24
CA HIS A 639 -14.51 20.35 -15.78
C HIS A 639 -13.60 21.35 -15.03
N GLY A 640 -12.93 22.23 -15.77
CA GLY A 640 -12.03 23.25 -15.22
C GLY A 640 -10.78 22.65 -14.57
N PHE A 641 -10.18 21.63 -15.18
CA PHE A 641 -8.92 21.04 -14.71
C PHE A 641 -7.71 21.75 -15.30
N ARG A 642 -6.68 21.93 -14.48
CA ARG A 642 -5.39 22.45 -14.93
C ARG A 642 -4.48 21.31 -15.36
N PHE A 643 -3.76 21.50 -16.45
CA PHE A 643 -2.68 20.61 -16.86
C PHE A 643 -1.59 21.42 -17.56
N TYR A 644 -0.41 20.82 -17.67
CA TYR A 644 0.74 21.41 -18.35
C TYR A 644 1.40 20.35 -19.21
N LEU A 645 1.84 20.71 -20.42
CA LEU A 645 2.79 19.88 -21.16
C LEU A 645 4.02 19.60 -20.29
N ALA A 646 4.49 18.34 -20.29
CA ALA A 646 5.57 17.89 -19.41
C ALA A 646 6.64 17.12 -20.21
N GLU A 647 7.79 16.88 -19.56
CA GLU A 647 8.84 15.97 -20.03
C GLU A 647 9.20 16.17 -21.51
N GLY A 648 9.23 15.10 -22.32
CA GLY A 648 9.61 15.13 -23.73
C GLY A 648 8.68 15.99 -24.59
N THR A 649 7.39 16.01 -24.26
CA THR A 649 6.39 16.83 -24.96
C THR A 649 6.59 18.33 -24.75
N LEU A 650 6.95 18.76 -23.53
CA LEU A 650 7.31 20.16 -23.27
C LEU A 650 8.57 20.56 -24.03
N LEU A 651 9.57 19.67 -24.06
CA LEU A 651 10.80 19.89 -24.84
C LEU A 651 10.49 20.01 -26.34
N GLY A 652 9.63 19.14 -26.87
CA GLY A 652 9.14 19.20 -28.24
C GLY A 652 8.46 20.53 -28.56
N ALA A 653 7.50 20.94 -27.74
CA ALA A 653 6.78 22.20 -27.92
C ALA A 653 7.71 23.41 -27.97
N VAL A 654 8.69 23.48 -27.06
CA VAL A 654 9.63 24.62 -26.98
C VAL A 654 10.66 24.58 -28.12
N ARG A 655 11.24 23.42 -28.42
CA ARG A 655 12.36 23.29 -29.37
C ARG A 655 11.92 23.13 -30.82
N HIS A 656 10.84 22.39 -31.07
CA HIS A 656 10.37 21.99 -32.40
C HIS A 656 9.02 22.58 -32.77
N GLN A 657 8.33 23.26 -31.85
CA GLN A 657 6.93 23.72 -32.01
C GLN A 657 5.94 22.57 -32.28
N GLY A 658 6.30 21.35 -31.86
CA GLY A 658 5.60 20.11 -32.16
C GLY A 658 6.30 18.92 -31.51
N TYR A 659 6.10 17.72 -32.02
CA TYR A 659 6.81 16.54 -31.55
C TYR A 659 8.32 16.65 -31.72
N ILE A 660 9.07 15.99 -30.83
CA ILE A 660 10.43 15.57 -31.18
C ILE A 660 10.28 14.48 -32.27
N PRO A 661 11.00 14.57 -33.42
CA PRO A 661 10.67 13.73 -34.59
C PRO A 661 10.71 12.22 -34.38
N TRP A 662 11.45 11.73 -33.38
CA TRP A 662 11.59 10.31 -33.06
C TRP A 662 10.87 9.89 -31.77
N ASP A 663 10.05 10.78 -31.20
CA ASP A 663 9.32 10.58 -29.96
C ASP A 663 7.94 9.98 -30.22
N ASP A 664 7.49 9.12 -29.31
CA ASP A 664 6.36 8.22 -29.53
C ASP A 664 5.29 8.29 -28.43
N ASP A 665 5.34 9.28 -27.53
CA ASP A 665 4.32 9.52 -26.51
C ASP A 665 4.02 11.01 -26.27
N ILE A 666 2.94 11.25 -25.53
CA ILE A 666 2.55 12.57 -25.01
C ILE A 666 2.55 12.50 -23.50
N ASP A 667 3.30 13.40 -22.87
CA ASP A 667 3.39 13.56 -21.43
C ASP A 667 2.73 14.88 -21.00
N VAL A 668 1.78 14.78 -20.08
CA VAL A 668 1.22 15.93 -19.37
C VAL A 668 1.37 15.77 -17.86
N SER A 669 1.44 16.90 -17.16
CA SER A 669 1.45 16.94 -15.70
C SER A 669 0.25 17.72 -15.17
N MET A 670 -0.27 17.32 -14.02
CA MET A 670 -1.49 17.87 -13.44
C MET A 670 -1.35 18.00 -11.91
N PRO A 671 -1.76 19.13 -11.29
CA PRO A 671 -1.82 19.25 -9.84
C PRO A 671 -2.63 18.12 -9.21
N ARG A 672 -2.19 17.59 -8.06
CA ARG A 672 -2.83 16.43 -7.41
C ARG A 672 -4.35 16.56 -7.30
N ASP A 673 -4.86 17.70 -6.87
CA ASP A 673 -6.31 17.85 -6.63
C ASP A 673 -7.13 17.72 -7.93
N ASP A 674 -6.63 18.30 -9.02
CA ASP A 674 -7.26 18.16 -10.34
C ASP A 674 -7.12 16.73 -10.86
N TYR A 675 -5.98 16.09 -10.62
CA TYR A 675 -5.74 14.69 -10.98
C TYR A 675 -6.73 13.76 -10.27
N GLU A 676 -6.95 13.92 -8.97
CA GLU A 676 -7.90 13.11 -8.21
C GLU A 676 -9.36 13.34 -8.65
N ARG A 677 -9.71 14.59 -9.00
CA ARG A 677 -11.03 14.91 -9.58
C ARG A 677 -11.22 14.28 -10.96
N LEU A 678 -10.19 14.28 -11.81
CA LEU A 678 -10.20 13.60 -13.10
C LEU A 678 -10.42 12.08 -12.94
N LEU A 679 -9.75 11.44 -11.99
CA LEU A 679 -9.93 10.00 -11.70
C LEU A 679 -11.34 9.65 -11.24
N ALA A 680 -12.05 10.59 -10.63
CA ALA A 680 -13.40 10.40 -10.11
C ALA A 680 -14.50 10.56 -11.18
N LEU A 681 -14.15 11.00 -12.39
CA LEU A 681 -15.13 11.14 -13.47
C LEU A 681 -15.70 9.78 -13.90
N PRO A 682 -17.01 9.72 -14.20
CA PRO A 682 -17.61 8.52 -14.75
C PRO A 682 -17.15 8.27 -16.20
N SER A 683 -17.27 7.03 -16.68
CA SER A 683 -16.72 6.62 -17.98
C SER A 683 -17.37 7.31 -19.19
N ASP A 684 -18.58 7.83 -19.02
CA ASP A 684 -19.36 8.57 -20.02
C ASP A 684 -19.00 10.07 -20.09
N ALA A 685 -18.17 10.58 -19.17
CA ALA A 685 -17.60 11.92 -19.26
C ALA A 685 -16.55 12.06 -20.39
N TRP A 686 -16.13 10.94 -20.99
CA TRP A 686 -15.14 10.93 -22.07
C TRP A 686 -15.81 10.93 -23.44
N PRO A 687 -15.27 11.66 -24.43
CA PRO A 687 -15.74 11.57 -25.82
C PRO A 687 -15.75 10.13 -26.33
N THR A 688 -16.72 9.81 -27.20
CA THR A 688 -16.86 8.48 -27.80
C THR A 688 -15.53 8.02 -28.41
N GLY A 689 -15.08 6.82 -28.01
CA GLY A 689 -13.83 6.23 -28.49
C GLY A 689 -12.61 6.46 -27.59
N TYR A 690 -12.74 7.20 -26.48
CA TYR A 690 -11.65 7.47 -25.54
C TYR A 690 -12.01 7.04 -24.10
N GLY A 691 -11.01 7.01 -23.22
CA GLY A 691 -11.22 6.75 -21.79
C GLY A 691 -9.93 6.70 -20.98
N MET A 692 -10.09 6.60 -19.66
CA MET A 692 -8.99 6.50 -18.70
C MET A 692 -8.53 5.06 -18.46
N TRP A 693 -7.22 4.86 -18.49
CA TRP A 693 -6.57 3.63 -18.04
C TRP A 693 -5.73 3.90 -16.80
N ASN A 694 -6.20 3.40 -15.65
CA ASN A 694 -5.62 3.64 -14.34
C ASN A 694 -6.01 2.52 -13.35
N HIS A 695 -5.67 2.68 -12.07
CA HIS A 695 -5.95 1.70 -11.01
C HIS A 695 -7.44 1.58 -10.60
N VAL A 696 -8.27 2.55 -10.96
CA VAL A 696 -9.72 2.52 -10.75
C VAL A 696 -10.39 1.71 -11.87
N THR A 697 -9.96 1.91 -13.13
CA THR A 697 -10.53 1.22 -14.30
C THR A 697 -9.90 -0.15 -14.56
N ASP A 698 -8.68 -0.39 -14.10
CA ASP A 698 -7.96 -1.67 -14.21
C ASP A 698 -7.33 -2.04 -12.84
N PRO A 699 -7.89 -3.03 -12.11
CA PRO A 699 -7.37 -3.47 -10.81
C PRO A 699 -5.94 -4.03 -10.83
N ASN A 700 -5.41 -4.36 -12.02
CA ASN A 700 -4.03 -4.84 -12.22
C ASN A 700 -3.11 -3.76 -12.79
N TYR A 701 -3.58 -2.52 -12.89
CA TYR A 701 -2.80 -1.40 -13.41
C TYR A 701 -1.51 -1.17 -12.63
N HIS A 702 -0.38 -1.12 -13.34
CA HIS A 702 0.96 -1.37 -12.77
C HIS A 702 1.88 -0.14 -12.73
N LEU A 703 1.36 1.05 -13.10
CA LEU A 703 2.12 2.30 -13.14
C LEU A 703 1.61 3.30 -12.07
N PRO A 704 2.46 4.19 -11.52
CA PRO A 704 2.08 5.12 -10.45
C PRO A 704 1.42 6.43 -10.94
N PHE A 705 1.02 6.49 -12.19
CA PHE A 705 0.39 7.63 -12.88
C PHE A 705 -0.73 7.11 -13.77
N SER A 706 -1.52 7.95 -14.46
CA SER A 706 -2.65 7.46 -15.28
C SER A 706 -2.43 7.71 -16.76
N LYS A 707 -3.21 7.04 -17.61
CA LYS A 707 -3.18 7.28 -19.05
C LYS A 707 -4.57 7.56 -19.60
N VAL A 708 -4.64 8.38 -20.65
CA VAL A 708 -5.80 8.43 -21.55
C VAL A 708 -5.48 7.59 -22.77
N VAL A 709 -6.45 6.80 -23.22
CA VAL A 709 -6.22 5.83 -24.29
C VAL A 709 -7.37 5.86 -25.29
N ALA A 710 -7.04 5.72 -26.58
CA ALA A 710 -8.00 5.41 -27.62
C ALA A 710 -8.49 3.95 -27.47
N ARG A 711 -9.82 3.76 -27.48
CA ARG A 711 -10.44 2.43 -27.34
C ARG A 711 -10.12 1.56 -28.54
N ALA A 712 -10.18 2.13 -29.75
CA ALA A 712 -9.78 1.48 -30.99
C ALA A 712 -8.27 1.60 -31.22
N HIS A 713 -7.66 0.58 -31.84
CA HIS A 713 -6.23 0.53 -32.10
C HIS A 713 -5.80 1.47 -33.24
N ASN A 714 -6.66 1.72 -34.22
CA ASN A 714 -6.39 2.63 -35.36
C ASN A 714 -5.03 2.35 -36.04
N GLY A 715 -4.68 1.08 -36.23
CA GLY A 715 -3.38 0.69 -36.79
C GLY A 715 -2.22 0.60 -35.79
N PHE A 716 -2.42 0.95 -34.52
CA PHE A 716 -1.38 0.95 -33.47
C PHE A 716 -1.84 0.22 -32.21
N ARG A 717 -1.06 -0.76 -31.75
CA ARG A 717 -1.35 -1.51 -30.52
C ARG A 717 -0.24 -1.36 -29.49
N ASN A 718 -0.61 -1.17 -28.23
CA ASN A 718 0.35 -1.08 -27.12
C ASN A 718 1.15 -2.38 -26.95
N THR A 719 2.47 -2.27 -26.82
CA THR A 719 3.40 -3.40 -26.55
C THR A 719 3.18 -4.06 -25.18
N PHE A 720 2.63 -3.31 -24.22
CA PHE A 720 2.19 -3.81 -22.92
C PHE A 720 0.73 -3.41 -22.69
N PRO A 721 -0.24 -4.18 -23.24
CA PRO A 721 -1.65 -3.79 -23.25
C PRO A 721 -2.28 -3.89 -21.84
N PRO A 722 -3.45 -3.24 -21.63
CA PRO A 722 -4.25 -3.40 -20.41
C PRO A 722 -4.56 -4.85 -20.11
N THR A 723 -4.75 -5.17 -18.82
CA THR A 723 -5.26 -6.50 -18.46
C THR A 723 -6.73 -6.69 -18.82
N VAL A 724 -7.43 -5.59 -19.10
CA VAL A 724 -8.78 -5.54 -19.65
C VAL A 724 -8.67 -5.28 -21.16
N GLU A 725 -8.18 -6.28 -21.89
CA GLU A 725 -7.71 -6.20 -23.29
C GLU A 725 -8.76 -5.61 -24.27
N HIS A 726 -10.06 -5.80 -23.98
CA HIS A 726 -11.17 -5.37 -24.84
C HIS A 726 -11.60 -3.89 -24.67
N GLN A 727 -10.99 -3.11 -23.78
CA GLN A 727 -11.43 -1.73 -23.53
C GLN A 727 -10.47 -0.65 -24.04
N PHE A 728 -9.16 -0.91 -24.14
CA PHE A 728 -8.17 0.13 -24.45
C PHE A 728 -7.01 -0.41 -25.32
N SER A 729 -7.19 -0.42 -26.64
CA SER A 729 -6.25 -1.07 -27.56
C SER A 729 -5.31 -0.12 -28.31
N GLY A 730 -5.57 1.18 -28.34
CA GLY A 730 -4.87 2.14 -29.21
C GLY A 730 -3.89 3.12 -28.57
N PRO A 731 -3.55 4.19 -29.32
CA PRO A 731 -2.68 5.27 -28.89
C PRO A 731 -3.06 5.87 -27.54
N ARG A 732 -2.06 6.29 -26.77
CA ARG A 732 -2.21 6.74 -25.38
C ARG A 732 -1.37 7.98 -25.07
N MET A 733 -1.73 8.64 -23.98
CA MET A 733 -1.08 9.80 -23.39
C MET A 733 -0.90 9.56 -21.88
N ASP A 734 0.22 10.02 -21.31
CA ASP A 734 0.58 9.87 -19.90
C ASP A 734 0.21 11.12 -19.10
N ILE A 735 -0.42 10.93 -17.94
CA ILE A 735 -0.80 12.00 -17.02
C ILE A 735 -0.08 11.79 -15.69
N PHE A 736 0.92 12.63 -15.44
CA PHE A 736 1.68 12.64 -14.19
C PHE A 736 1.06 13.55 -13.14
N PRO A 737 0.79 13.04 -11.92
CA PRO A 737 0.38 13.90 -10.82
C PRO A 737 1.57 14.70 -10.26
N LEU A 738 1.32 15.96 -9.93
CA LEU A 738 2.23 16.85 -9.22
C LEU A 738 1.81 16.95 -7.74
N ASP A 739 2.71 16.55 -6.85
CA ASP A 739 2.50 16.56 -5.40
C ASP A 739 3.32 17.66 -4.72
N ARG A 740 2.83 18.21 -3.60
CA ARG A 740 3.54 19.27 -2.88
C ARG A 740 4.59 18.71 -1.92
N VAL A 741 5.70 19.42 -1.80
CA VAL A 741 6.76 19.17 -0.82
C VAL A 741 7.35 20.47 -0.27
N ALA A 742 7.86 20.42 0.96
CA ALA A 742 8.39 21.58 1.69
C ALA A 742 9.67 22.19 1.08
N HIS A 743 10.50 21.37 0.44
CA HIS A 743 11.84 21.77 -0.01
C HIS A 743 12.14 21.24 -1.41
N ALA A 744 13.09 21.84 -2.13
CA ALA A 744 13.60 21.28 -3.38
C ALA A 744 14.29 19.92 -3.18
N HIS A 745 14.90 19.73 -2.00
CA HIS A 745 15.61 18.53 -1.62
C HIS A 745 15.68 18.39 -0.10
N SER A 746 15.36 17.20 0.44
CA SER A 746 15.59 16.86 1.85
C SER A 746 15.84 15.35 2.06
N PRO A 747 16.49 14.94 3.16
CA PRO A 747 16.65 13.52 3.51
C PRO A 747 15.32 12.75 3.62
N GLU A 748 14.25 13.42 4.04
CA GLU A 748 12.90 12.86 4.10
C GLU A 748 12.36 12.57 2.69
N GLN A 749 12.57 13.47 1.74
CA GLN A 749 12.19 13.29 0.34
C GLN A 749 12.98 12.16 -0.32
N ASP A 750 14.29 12.08 -0.07
CA ASP A 750 15.12 10.96 -0.50
C ASP A 750 14.57 9.61 -0.01
N ALA A 751 14.12 9.58 1.26
CA ALA A 751 13.53 8.39 1.86
C ALA A 751 12.19 8.02 1.21
N VAL A 752 11.34 9.01 0.90
CA VAL A 752 10.07 8.83 0.17
C VAL A 752 10.34 8.34 -1.26
N ALA A 753 11.21 9.00 -2.00
CA ALA A 753 11.62 8.63 -3.35
C ALA A 753 12.11 7.18 -3.42
N LYS A 754 12.94 6.78 -2.45
CA LYS A 754 13.45 5.42 -2.33
C LYS A 754 12.34 4.41 -2.10
N GLN A 755 11.36 4.73 -1.25
CA GLN A 755 10.22 3.84 -0.98
C GLN A 755 9.32 3.70 -2.21
N ILE A 756 8.92 4.82 -2.83
CA ILE A 756 8.13 4.82 -4.07
C ILE A 756 8.84 4.01 -5.16
N ARG A 757 10.15 4.19 -5.35
CA ARG A 757 10.93 3.41 -6.32
C ARG A 757 10.91 1.91 -6.03
N VAL A 758 10.99 1.50 -4.76
CA VAL A 758 10.90 0.08 -4.37
C VAL A 758 9.52 -0.49 -4.69
N LEU A 759 8.46 0.23 -4.34
CA LEU A 759 7.07 -0.18 -4.60
C LEU A 759 6.80 -0.25 -6.11
N ARG A 760 7.16 0.79 -6.86
CA ARG A 760 7.05 0.82 -8.32
C ARG A 760 7.77 -0.36 -8.96
N ASN A 761 9.01 -0.62 -8.57
CA ASN A 761 9.74 -1.78 -9.11
C ASN A 761 9.07 -3.11 -8.75
N ALA A 762 8.47 -3.24 -7.57
CA ALA A 762 7.72 -4.43 -7.20
C ALA A 762 6.47 -4.62 -8.06
N MET A 763 5.73 -3.55 -8.34
CA MET A 763 4.57 -3.56 -9.25
C MET A 763 4.98 -3.98 -10.67
N LEU A 764 6.03 -3.37 -11.22
CA LEU A 764 6.54 -3.69 -12.55
C LEU A 764 6.98 -5.17 -12.64
N VAL A 765 7.70 -5.69 -11.64
CA VAL A 765 8.09 -7.10 -11.59
C VAL A 765 6.87 -8.02 -11.48
N LYS A 766 5.87 -7.64 -10.68
CA LYS A 766 4.63 -8.41 -10.51
C LYS A 766 3.81 -8.45 -11.80
N ALA A 767 3.75 -7.34 -12.53
CA ALA A 767 3.09 -7.25 -13.83
C ALA A 767 3.84 -8.00 -14.95
N GLY A 768 5.10 -8.37 -14.73
CA GLY A 768 5.92 -9.01 -15.76
C GLY A 768 6.50 -8.02 -16.77
N TYR A 769 6.69 -6.76 -16.37
CA TYR A 769 7.18 -5.69 -17.23
C TYR A 769 8.56 -6.05 -17.84
N PRO A 770 8.77 -5.86 -19.17
CA PRO A 770 10.01 -6.21 -19.84
C PRO A 770 11.26 -5.63 -19.16
N GLY A 771 12.33 -6.42 -19.07
CA GLY A 771 13.59 -6.01 -18.43
C GLY A 771 13.60 -5.98 -16.89
N LYS A 772 12.45 -6.09 -16.21
CA LYS A 772 12.36 -6.14 -14.74
C LYS A 772 12.35 -7.58 -14.24
N LYS A 773 13.44 -8.03 -13.61
CA LYS A 773 13.55 -9.39 -13.01
C LYS A 773 13.33 -9.34 -11.50
N LYS A 774 12.77 -10.43 -10.93
CA LYS A 774 12.78 -10.66 -9.47
C LYS A 774 14.23 -10.62 -8.98
N THR A 775 14.61 -9.55 -8.27
CA THR A 775 15.94 -9.44 -7.65
C THR A 775 15.92 -10.16 -6.30
N ALA A 776 17.10 -10.54 -5.79
CA ALA A 776 17.23 -11.17 -4.46
C ALA A 776 16.76 -10.25 -3.30
N ALA A 777 16.51 -8.97 -3.59
CA ALA A 777 16.02 -7.97 -2.64
C ALA A 777 14.49 -7.91 -2.54
N MET A 778 13.74 -8.52 -3.47
CA MET A 778 12.27 -8.60 -3.40
C MET A 778 11.86 -9.57 -2.27
N PRO A 779 11.18 -9.10 -1.20
CA PRO A 779 10.72 -9.97 -0.13
C PRO A 779 9.77 -11.05 -0.66
N ALA A 780 9.92 -12.28 -0.15
CA ALA A 780 8.95 -13.34 -0.39
C ALA A 780 7.56 -12.90 0.09
N GLY A 781 6.54 -13.07 -0.74
CA GLY A 781 5.16 -12.72 -0.42
C GLY A 781 4.61 -11.48 -1.12
N LEU A 782 5.45 -10.65 -1.77
CA LEU A 782 4.97 -9.48 -2.53
C LEU A 782 4.01 -9.86 -3.68
N GLU A 783 4.13 -11.08 -4.21
CA GLU A 783 3.26 -11.59 -5.26
C GLU A 783 1.79 -11.76 -4.84
N PHE A 784 1.49 -11.83 -3.54
CA PHE A 784 0.13 -11.97 -3.02
C PHE A 784 -0.58 -10.64 -2.75
N ILE A 785 0.10 -9.51 -2.91
CA ILE A 785 -0.50 -8.19 -2.69
C ILE A 785 -1.27 -7.77 -3.93
N PRO A 786 -2.52 -7.32 -3.82
CA PRO A 786 -3.24 -6.71 -4.94
C PRO A 786 -2.51 -5.48 -5.49
N MET A 787 -2.61 -5.21 -6.80
CA MET A 787 -1.95 -4.05 -7.40
C MET A 787 -2.52 -2.74 -6.84
N THR A 788 -3.82 -2.70 -6.55
CA THR A 788 -4.51 -1.58 -5.90
C THR A 788 -3.87 -1.18 -4.57
N VAL A 789 -3.41 -2.13 -3.75
CA VAL A 789 -2.75 -1.82 -2.48
C VAL A 789 -1.39 -1.15 -2.70
N PHE A 790 -0.63 -1.56 -3.72
CA PHE A 790 0.60 -0.86 -4.08
C PHE A 790 0.32 0.58 -4.54
N GLN A 791 -0.74 0.77 -5.33
CA GLN A 791 -1.17 2.08 -5.81
C GLN A 791 -1.52 3.01 -4.65
N ASP A 792 -2.33 2.53 -3.70
CA ASP A 792 -2.72 3.30 -2.51
C ASP A 792 -1.51 3.69 -1.66
N TRP A 793 -0.51 2.81 -1.54
CA TRP A 793 0.72 3.12 -0.82
C TRP A 793 1.58 4.17 -1.52
N ILE A 794 1.78 4.05 -2.83
CA ILE A 794 2.53 5.05 -3.57
C ILE A 794 1.82 6.40 -3.49
N ARG A 795 0.50 6.44 -3.71
CA ARG A 795 -0.31 7.65 -3.58
C ARG A 795 -0.20 8.27 -2.19
N SER A 796 -0.24 7.46 -1.14
CA SER A 796 -0.14 7.97 0.23
C SER A 796 1.25 8.52 0.54
N LEU A 797 2.32 7.89 0.02
CA LEU A 797 3.68 8.40 0.13
C LEU A 797 3.91 9.68 -0.71
N ALA A 798 3.24 9.77 -1.85
CA ALA A 798 3.36 10.91 -2.75
C ALA A 798 2.68 12.17 -2.18
N THR A 799 1.51 12.00 -1.57
CA THR A 799 0.65 13.08 -1.04
C THR A 799 0.99 13.54 0.37
N LEU A 800 2.10 13.05 0.94
CA LEU A 800 2.48 13.21 2.34
C LEU A 800 2.58 14.66 2.84
N SER A 801 2.81 15.61 1.95
CA SER A 801 2.97 17.04 2.29
C SER A 801 1.99 17.92 1.50
N ASN A 802 0.97 17.32 0.87
CA ASN A 802 0.02 18.09 0.06
C ASN A 802 -0.87 19.02 0.90
N ASP A 803 -1.12 18.65 2.15
CA ASP A 803 -1.88 19.47 3.11
C ASP A 803 -0.96 20.37 3.97
N ASP A 804 0.35 20.36 3.73
CA ASP A 804 1.30 21.18 4.48
C ASP A 804 1.34 22.61 3.89
N PRO A 805 0.96 23.64 4.66
CA PRO A 805 0.95 25.02 4.17
C PRO A 805 2.35 25.55 3.80
N GLU A 806 3.42 24.94 4.31
CA GLU A 806 4.80 25.31 3.98
C GLU A 806 5.32 24.62 2.70
N ALA A 807 4.51 23.74 2.09
CA ALA A 807 4.87 23.00 0.88
C ALA A 807 4.78 23.85 -0.39
N THR A 808 5.89 24.51 -0.69
CA THR A 808 6.07 25.49 -1.78
C THR A 808 6.73 24.93 -3.05
N TYR A 809 6.97 23.62 -3.11
CA TYR A 809 7.51 22.92 -4.28
C TYR A 809 6.55 21.86 -4.78
N LEU A 810 6.57 21.60 -6.09
CA LEU A 810 5.85 20.51 -6.75
C LEU A 810 6.83 19.45 -7.27
N VAL A 811 6.50 18.18 -7.06
CA VAL A 811 7.31 17.04 -7.49
C VAL A 811 6.49 16.03 -8.28
N ASN A 812 7.07 15.55 -9.39
CA ASN A 812 6.58 14.37 -10.10
C ASN A 812 7.29 13.11 -9.57
N TRP A 813 6.68 12.44 -8.58
CA TRP A 813 7.22 11.19 -8.02
C TRP A 813 7.21 10.00 -8.99
N SER A 814 6.41 10.11 -10.04
CA SER A 814 6.10 9.03 -10.97
C SER A 814 7.05 8.96 -12.16
N SER A 815 7.79 10.04 -12.41
CA SER A 815 8.77 10.16 -13.50
C SER A 815 9.84 9.06 -13.50
N SER A 816 10.37 8.78 -14.68
CA SER A 816 11.54 7.93 -14.87
C SER A 816 12.84 8.60 -14.36
N TYR A 817 12.88 9.94 -14.37
CA TYR A 817 13.98 10.74 -13.87
C TYR A 817 14.06 10.73 -12.33
N SER A 818 15.19 11.18 -11.79
CA SER A 818 15.33 11.35 -10.34
C SER A 818 14.38 12.44 -9.83
N HIS A 819 13.80 12.25 -8.65
CA HIS A 819 13.00 13.28 -7.99
C HIS A 819 13.74 14.63 -7.85
N LEU A 820 15.08 14.62 -7.75
CA LEU A 820 15.92 15.83 -7.74
C LEU A 820 15.82 16.65 -9.04
N LYS A 821 15.57 15.98 -10.18
CA LYS A 821 15.35 16.63 -11.48
C LYS A 821 13.88 16.94 -11.76
N GLN A 822 12.99 16.52 -10.87
CA GLN A 822 11.54 16.54 -11.05
C GLN A 822 10.83 17.31 -9.94
N THR A 823 11.58 18.05 -9.12
CA THR A 823 11.07 18.90 -8.04
C THR A 823 11.36 20.36 -8.38
N PHE A 824 10.31 21.16 -8.51
CA PHE A 824 10.40 22.57 -8.90
C PHE A 824 9.59 23.43 -7.93
N ALA A 825 9.95 24.71 -7.80
CA ALA A 825 9.14 25.63 -7.01
C ALA A 825 7.73 25.76 -7.64
N GLU A 826 6.70 25.88 -6.81
CA GLU A 826 5.31 25.91 -7.27
C GLU A 826 5.04 27.09 -8.21
N ASP A 827 5.68 28.23 -7.96
CA ASP A 827 5.60 29.44 -8.78
C ASP A 827 6.18 29.26 -10.19
N TRP A 828 6.93 28.18 -10.45
CA TRP A 828 7.40 27.85 -11.81
C TRP A 828 6.28 27.28 -12.68
N TYR A 829 5.28 26.65 -12.07
CA TYR A 829 4.07 26.23 -12.76
C TYR A 829 3.10 27.41 -12.87
N GLY A 830 2.83 28.10 -11.75
CA GLY A 830 2.16 29.40 -11.71
C GLY A 830 0.87 29.49 -12.53
N GLU A 831 0.62 30.68 -13.08
CA GLU A 831 -0.39 30.85 -14.14
C GLU A 831 0.15 30.24 -15.45
N PRO A 832 -0.58 29.30 -16.10
CA PRO A 832 -0.09 28.63 -17.30
C PRO A 832 0.31 29.61 -18.41
N SER A 833 1.52 29.44 -18.94
CA SER A 833 1.91 30.06 -20.20
C SER A 833 1.38 29.23 -21.37
N MET A 834 1.28 29.82 -22.56
CA MET A 834 0.89 29.09 -23.78
C MET A 834 2.09 28.91 -24.71
N VAL A 835 2.31 27.68 -25.18
CA VAL A 835 3.35 27.32 -26.16
C VAL A 835 2.71 26.69 -27.40
N GLN A 836 3.32 26.86 -28.57
CA GLN A 836 2.85 26.17 -29.78
C GLN A 836 3.25 24.70 -29.75
N PHE A 837 2.29 23.82 -29.97
CA PHE A 837 2.50 22.40 -30.15
C PHE A 837 1.54 21.87 -31.22
N GLU A 838 2.08 21.38 -32.32
CA GLU A 838 1.31 20.89 -33.49
C GLU A 838 0.29 21.93 -34.00
N GLY A 839 0.73 23.20 -34.07
CA GLY A 839 -0.06 24.31 -34.61
C GLY A 839 -1.17 24.84 -33.70
N LYS A 840 -1.29 24.35 -32.45
CA LYS A 840 -2.23 24.87 -31.45
C LYS A 840 -1.50 25.39 -30.22
N PRO A 841 -1.96 26.52 -29.61
CA PRO A 841 -1.45 26.95 -28.31
C PRO A 841 -1.92 26.00 -27.20
N ARG A 842 -0.99 25.48 -26.42
CA ARG A 842 -1.22 24.53 -25.32
C ARG A 842 -0.62 25.05 -24.01
N PRO A 843 -1.21 24.75 -22.85
CA PRO A 843 -0.69 25.21 -21.56
C PRO A 843 0.63 24.53 -21.20
N CYS A 844 1.60 25.33 -20.76
CA CYS A 844 2.90 24.90 -20.26
C CYS A 844 3.24 25.64 -18.96
N PRO A 845 4.21 25.14 -18.16
CA PRO A 845 4.61 25.82 -16.93
C PRO A 845 5.10 27.25 -17.20
N GLN A 846 4.77 28.19 -16.31
CA GLN A 846 5.16 29.60 -16.45
C GLN A 846 6.67 29.80 -16.67
N LYS A 847 7.51 28.95 -16.05
CA LYS A 847 8.98 28.96 -16.17
C LYS A 847 9.52 27.73 -16.91
N SER A 848 8.90 27.38 -18.04
CA SER A 848 9.27 26.23 -18.88
C SER A 848 10.76 26.12 -19.19
N GLU A 849 11.44 27.21 -19.56
CA GLU A 849 12.88 27.20 -19.87
C GLU A 849 13.74 26.74 -18.67
N ARG A 850 13.38 27.13 -17.45
CA ARG A 850 14.10 26.73 -16.23
C ARG A 850 13.91 25.25 -15.93
N ILE A 851 12.68 24.76 -16.08
CA ILE A 851 12.35 23.35 -15.94
C ILE A 851 13.16 22.52 -16.93
N LEU A 852 13.12 22.87 -18.22
CA LEU A 852 13.85 22.16 -19.27
C LEU A 852 15.37 22.19 -19.03
N THR A 853 15.91 23.33 -18.60
CA THR A 853 17.33 23.44 -18.23
C THR A 853 17.70 22.52 -17.06
N THR A 854 16.83 22.39 -16.05
CA THR A 854 17.09 21.50 -14.90
C THR A 854 17.02 20.01 -15.28
N ILE A 855 16.08 19.63 -16.16
CA ILE A 855 15.92 18.22 -16.57
C ILE A 855 17.03 17.83 -17.56
N TYR A 856 17.22 18.61 -18.62
CA TYR A 856 17.99 18.25 -19.80
C TYR A 856 19.33 19.00 -19.97
N GLY A 857 19.58 20.09 -19.23
CA GLY A 857 20.79 20.91 -19.41
C GLY A 857 20.64 21.86 -20.60
N ASP A 858 21.58 21.82 -21.56
CA ASP A 858 21.46 22.58 -22.81
C ASP A 858 20.44 21.91 -23.74
N TYR A 859 19.17 22.16 -23.45
CA TYR A 859 18.05 21.44 -24.06
C TYR A 859 17.79 21.83 -25.52
N MET A 860 18.34 22.97 -25.98
CA MET A 860 18.21 23.43 -27.37
C MET A 860 19.19 22.73 -28.31
N GLU A 861 20.32 22.23 -27.80
CA GLU A 861 21.23 21.39 -28.56
C GLU A 861 20.58 20.03 -28.86
N LEU A 862 20.69 19.58 -30.10
CA LEU A 862 20.19 18.25 -30.48
C LEU A 862 21.19 17.18 -30.03
N PRO A 863 20.71 16.05 -29.48
CA PRO A 863 21.60 14.93 -29.21
C PRO A 863 22.25 14.41 -30.50
N PRO A 864 23.40 13.71 -30.42
CA PRO A 864 24.03 13.03 -31.54
C PRO A 864 23.05 12.13 -32.31
N GLU A 865 23.21 11.99 -33.63
CA GLU A 865 22.26 11.25 -34.47
C GLU A 865 22.10 9.77 -34.06
N ASP A 866 23.16 9.15 -33.56
CA ASP A 866 23.17 7.78 -33.06
C ASP A 866 22.42 7.61 -31.72
N GLU A 867 22.18 8.70 -30.99
CA GLU A 867 21.36 8.74 -29.77
C GLU A 867 19.88 9.07 -30.06
N ARG A 868 19.53 9.47 -31.30
CA ARG A 868 18.15 9.77 -31.74
C ARG A 868 17.39 8.48 -32.08
N GLN A 869 17.32 7.56 -31.12
CA GLN A 869 16.68 6.25 -31.31
C GLN A 869 15.23 6.23 -30.82
N ASN A 870 14.39 5.48 -31.52
CA ASN A 870 13.02 5.19 -31.10
C ASN A 870 12.98 3.90 -30.27
N ALA A 871 12.55 3.98 -29.02
CA ALA A 871 12.23 2.82 -28.18
C ALA A 871 10.71 2.57 -28.16
N SER A 872 10.13 2.26 -29.33
CA SER A 872 8.67 2.30 -29.56
C SER A 872 7.89 1.48 -28.53
N HIS A 873 6.90 2.14 -27.93
CA HIS A 873 5.87 1.57 -27.06
C HIS A 873 4.74 0.89 -27.85
N TYR A 874 4.75 0.95 -29.19
CA TYR A 874 3.68 0.49 -30.07
C TYR A 874 4.14 -0.55 -31.10
N MET A 875 3.21 -1.42 -31.48
CA MET A 875 3.27 -2.34 -32.62
C MET A 875 2.31 -1.86 -33.71
N ILE A 876 2.65 -2.09 -34.99
CA ILE A 876 1.77 -1.77 -36.12
C ILE A 876 0.75 -2.90 -36.31
N CYS A 877 -0.50 -2.52 -36.58
CA CYS A 877 -1.60 -3.41 -36.90
C CYS A 877 -2.26 -2.92 -38.19
N ASP A 878 -1.58 -3.03 -39.33
CA ASP A 878 -2.21 -2.68 -40.59
C ASP A 878 -3.09 -3.81 -41.12
N LYS A 879 -4.22 -3.39 -41.72
CA LYS A 879 -5.29 -4.14 -42.40
C LYS A 879 -6.37 -4.81 -41.54
N TRP A 880 -7.09 -4.04 -40.72
CA TRP A 880 -8.53 -4.29 -40.49
C TRP A 880 -9.23 -2.95 -40.28
N ALA A 881 -9.54 -2.25 -41.37
CA ALA A 881 -10.52 -1.15 -41.41
C ALA A 881 -11.91 -1.73 -41.74
#